data_AF-A0A3R7WNJ7-F1
#
_entry.id   AF-A0A3R7WNJ7-F1
#
_cell.length_a   1.000
_cell.length_b   1.000
_cell.length_c   1.000
_cell.angle_alpha   90.00
_cell.angle_beta   90.00
_cell.angle_gamma   90.00
#
_symmetry.space_group_name_H-M   'P 1'
#
loop_
_entity.id
_entity.type
_entity.pdbx_description
1 polymer ?
#
loop_
_entity_poly.entity_id
_entity_poly.type
_entity_poly.pdbx_seq_one_letter_code
_entity_poly.pdbx_strand_id
1 'polypeptide(L)'
;MEPQFRQLAPVFSSVRTFVAQAWNQNAADVAARSGLTVALGLWIQHGNYENEITNAIDGALRNPGTVDVIYVGNEELLVGWTPSKLLPFILDAKRRVQEAGLVDVKVGTVQIDRDFYMYPEVVDACDVIGVNIHPFFNGAPAALADPFQSFANHFSWLAGKYGRDKVRMTETGFPSAGGANLGHVASLEAATAFFQRFQTWTQVVQTPTPYYFMLQDTPAKLGFGSDFEAYFGLLNNRSEWKYPMLSTDRSEAVSIFTSRGQALIVLNDNVYARRPTHSINEKFTYNAQTQQFTSLGNNQCLDAYRDDGAPGGFKVHTYACDPNNLNQKWTFGADNYLYHASHHRCLDVDVNVLQLWPCHDHNVNRNQWFSHALQVQLFTSFKSALTSSTSSGGLGVAPLVTTGGAGGEGGNQPPTQLFWWDSNTKALQSDADLSQCVDAYAATSRSFQIHMYPCDASNGNQKWKLDDVTHRVFHLTHAKKCLNVVGTSGIELVDCINNNVAIPTTQRFSLDRVGECAPVEQNVNFHGQDIFAVDGAVPADCCAPCQAHPACHAYTHSNGRCYLKKLRQINGTGLWPGATSAAVQKCAPLQRASDFSGNDVGSVVAPRAEDCCAHCRLNVNCLAFTWVGGVCYLKSGVGTIVINSRATSATVV
;
A
#
# COMPACT_ATOMS: atom_id res chain seq x y z
N MET A 1 8.75 8.07 13.09
CA MET A 1 8.62 7.74 11.65
C MET A 1 7.16 7.81 11.20
N GLU A 2 6.23 7.03 11.78
CA GLU A 2 4.85 6.93 11.27
C GLU A 2 4.05 8.25 11.11
N PRO A 3 4.05 9.20 12.07
CA PRO A 3 3.35 10.47 11.87
C PRO A 3 3.87 11.29 10.67
N GLN A 4 5.19 11.22 10.41
CA GLN A 4 5.81 11.92 9.28
C GLN A 4 5.39 11.28 7.95
N PHE A 5 5.37 9.95 7.87
CA PHE A 5 4.95 9.26 6.64
C PHE A 5 3.47 9.54 6.32
N ARG A 6 2.60 9.58 7.34
CA ARG A 6 1.19 9.99 7.15
C ARG A 6 1.03 11.43 6.67
N GLN A 7 1.90 12.34 7.10
CA GLN A 7 1.92 13.72 6.59
C GLN A 7 2.36 13.78 5.12
N LEU A 8 3.19 12.84 4.68
CA LEU A 8 3.72 12.78 3.31
C LEU A 8 2.80 12.10 2.32
N ALA A 9 2.07 11.06 2.71
CA ALA A 9 1.20 10.28 1.84
C ALA A 9 0.25 11.09 0.93
N PRO A 10 -0.33 12.22 1.36
CA PRO A 10 -1.19 13.03 0.49
C PRO A 10 -0.44 13.70 -0.68
N VAL A 11 0.87 13.93 -0.55
CA VAL A 11 1.66 14.76 -1.49
C VAL A 11 2.81 14.01 -2.16
N PHE A 12 3.33 12.94 -1.55
CA PHE A 12 4.39 12.09 -2.09
C PHE A 12 3.92 10.67 -2.26
N SER A 13 4.58 9.96 -3.17
CA SER A 13 4.35 8.56 -3.48
C SER A 13 5.25 7.59 -2.74
N SER A 14 6.46 8.05 -2.46
CA SER A 14 7.53 7.25 -1.91
C SER A 14 8.38 8.08 -0.96
N VAL A 15 9.09 7.38 -0.09
CA VAL A 15 10.10 7.95 0.79
C VAL A 15 11.40 7.17 0.64
N ARG A 16 12.54 7.85 0.78
CA ARG A 16 13.83 7.20 0.91
C ARG A 16 14.33 7.33 2.33
N THR A 17 14.85 6.25 2.89
CA THR A 17 15.46 6.25 4.22
C THR A 17 16.95 5.96 4.12
N PHE A 18 17.72 6.39 5.13
CA PHE A 18 19.14 6.04 5.26
C PHE A 18 19.34 4.66 5.91
N VAL A 19 18.34 4.20 6.66
CA VAL A 19 18.34 2.92 7.40
C VAL A 19 17.02 2.18 7.15
N ALA A 20 17.03 0.85 7.23
CA ALA A 20 15.85 0.01 7.11
C ALA A 20 14.97 0.06 8.37
N GLN A 21 15.59 0.37 9.51
CA GLN A 21 14.89 0.53 10.79
C GLN A 21 15.38 1.75 11.57
N ALA A 22 14.46 2.54 12.10
CA ALA A 22 14.78 3.62 13.03
C ALA A 22 13.79 3.64 14.19
N TRP A 23 14.28 3.88 15.41
CA TRP A 23 13.46 3.93 16.63
C TRP A 23 12.56 2.70 16.83
N ASN A 24 13.09 1.51 16.55
CA ASN A 24 12.36 0.23 16.58
C ASN A 24 11.15 0.14 15.62
N GLN A 25 11.11 1.00 14.61
CA GLN A 25 10.12 0.96 13.53
C GLN A 25 10.82 0.60 12.22
N ASN A 26 10.40 -0.49 11.59
CA ASN A 26 10.85 -0.86 10.26
C ASN A 26 10.19 0.05 9.22
N ALA A 27 10.99 0.64 8.33
CA ALA A 27 10.52 1.65 7.39
C ALA A 27 9.56 1.09 6.34
N ALA A 28 9.72 -0.17 5.91
CA ALA A 28 8.78 -0.81 4.98
C ALA A 28 7.40 -1.01 5.62
N ASP A 29 7.36 -1.50 6.86
CA ASP A 29 6.10 -1.70 7.59
C ASP A 29 5.34 -0.37 7.76
N VAL A 30 6.06 0.73 8.04
CA VAL A 30 5.46 2.07 8.21
C VAL A 30 5.01 2.66 6.87
N ALA A 31 5.79 2.47 5.80
CA ALA A 31 5.45 2.92 4.45
C ALA A 31 4.16 2.24 3.97
N ALA A 32 4.07 0.92 4.10
CA ALA A 32 2.89 0.14 3.71
C ALA A 32 1.61 0.64 4.39
N ARG A 33 1.63 0.80 5.73
CA ARG A 33 0.48 1.30 6.49
C ARG A 33 0.11 2.76 6.20
N SER A 34 1.06 3.53 5.66
CA SER A 34 0.84 4.94 5.31
C SER A 34 0.44 5.12 3.85
N GLY A 35 0.38 4.04 3.06
CA GLY A 35 0.09 4.08 1.63
C GLY A 35 1.23 4.65 0.77
N LEU A 36 2.47 4.47 1.21
CA LEU A 36 3.69 4.90 0.52
C LEU A 36 4.52 3.70 0.10
N THR A 37 5.31 3.85 -0.97
CA THR A 37 6.45 2.96 -1.20
C THR A 37 7.70 3.47 -0.49
N VAL A 38 8.75 2.65 -0.42
CA VAL A 38 10.01 3.04 0.19
C VAL A 38 11.23 2.54 -0.57
N ALA A 39 12.25 3.41 -0.70
CA ALA A 39 13.61 3.00 -0.97
C ALA A 39 14.39 2.92 0.36
N LEU A 40 14.78 1.70 0.74
CA LEU A 40 15.43 1.43 2.03
C LEU A 40 16.94 1.63 1.89
N GLY A 41 17.53 2.48 2.72
CA GLY A 41 18.99 2.57 2.86
C GLY A 41 19.52 1.58 3.90
N LEU A 42 20.75 1.10 3.69
CA LEU A 42 21.53 0.34 4.67
C LEU A 42 22.80 1.15 4.95
N TRP A 43 22.80 1.98 5.98
CA TRP A 43 23.94 2.86 6.24
C TRP A 43 25.13 2.11 6.85
N ILE A 44 26.07 1.67 6.00
CA ILE A 44 27.19 0.81 6.40
C ILE A 44 28.35 1.54 7.10
N GLN A 45 28.36 2.88 7.12
CA GLN A 45 29.36 3.66 7.85
C GLN A 45 29.09 3.72 9.36
N HIS A 46 27.82 3.76 9.75
CA HIS A 46 27.41 4.00 11.14
C HIS A 46 26.44 2.95 11.68
N GLY A 47 25.91 2.08 10.82
CA GLY A 47 24.97 1.02 11.17
C GLY A 47 25.60 -0.37 11.23
N ASN A 48 24.87 -1.30 11.82
CA ASN A 48 25.19 -2.72 11.75
C ASN A 48 24.58 -3.29 10.46
N TYR A 49 25.43 -3.52 9.45
CA TYR A 49 24.99 -4.05 8.16
C TYR A 49 24.12 -5.31 8.28
N GLU A 50 24.48 -6.26 9.14
CA GLU A 50 23.72 -7.50 9.32
C GLU A 50 22.30 -7.24 9.83
N ASN A 51 22.13 -6.30 10.75
CA ASN A 51 20.80 -5.91 11.23
C ASN A 51 20.02 -5.16 10.14
N GLU A 52 20.67 -4.24 9.41
CA GLU A 52 20.02 -3.45 8.37
C GLU A 52 19.52 -4.33 7.21
N ILE A 53 20.37 -5.23 6.67
CA ILE A 53 19.97 -6.11 5.56
C ILE A 53 18.86 -7.08 5.99
N THR A 54 18.94 -7.62 7.21
CA THR A 54 17.89 -8.49 7.77
C THR A 54 16.58 -7.72 7.86
N ASN A 55 16.57 -6.52 8.44
CA ASN A 55 15.37 -5.69 8.56
C ASN A 55 14.79 -5.29 7.19
N ALA A 56 15.63 -5.03 6.20
CA ALA A 56 15.19 -4.68 4.86
C ALA A 56 14.48 -5.86 4.17
N ILE A 57 15.08 -7.05 4.21
CA ILE A 57 14.50 -8.28 3.65
C ILE A 57 13.20 -8.62 4.37
N ASP A 58 13.22 -8.62 5.70
CA ASP A 58 12.05 -8.86 6.54
C ASP A 58 10.89 -7.91 6.24
N GLY A 59 11.19 -6.62 6.11
CA GLY A 59 10.21 -5.60 5.77
C GLY A 59 9.64 -5.80 4.36
N ALA A 60 10.48 -6.16 3.39
CA ALA A 60 10.05 -6.44 2.02
C ALA A 60 9.17 -7.71 1.91
N LEU A 61 9.52 -8.78 2.65
CA LEU A 61 8.74 -10.02 2.71
C LEU A 61 7.37 -9.79 3.37
N ARG A 62 7.32 -9.02 4.46
CA ARG A 62 6.06 -8.68 5.15
C ARG A 62 5.17 -7.75 4.33
N ASN A 63 5.76 -6.91 3.48
CA ASN A 63 5.03 -5.92 2.70
C ASN A 63 5.36 -6.04 1.19
N PRO A 64 4.91 -7.13 0.52
CA PRO A 64 5.19 -7.34 -0.89
C PRO A 64 4.66 -6.17 -1.72
N GLY A 65 5.57 -5.51 -2.46
CA GLY A 65 5.25 -4.37 -3.33
C GLY A 65 5.40 -3.00 -2.68
N THR A 66 5.83 -2.93 -1.42
CA THR A 66 6.11 -1.66 -0.75
C THR A 66 7.57 -1.21 -0.94
N VAL A 67 8.52 -2.14 -0.92
CA VAL A 67 9.94 -1.84 -1.08
C VAL A 67 10.29 -1.80 -2.57
N ASP A 68 10.75 -0.65 -3.03
CA ASP A 68 11.13 -0.42 -4.43
C ASP A 68 12.60 -0.80 -4.69
N VAL A 69 13.49 -0.30 -3.84
CA VAL A 69 14.95 -0.49 -3.94
C VAL A 69 15.57 -0.61 -2.54
N ILE A 70 16.60 -1.44 -2.40
CA ILE A 70 17.49 -1.47 -1.25
C ILE A 70 18.85 -0.87 -1.66
N TYR A 71 19.22 0.25 -1.04
CA TYR A 71 20.51 0.91 -1.25
C TYR A 71 21.50 0.56 -0.14
N VAL A 72 22.59 -0.09 -0.52
CA VAL A 72 23.72 -0.43 0.35
C VAL A 72 24.68 0.76 0.39
N GLY A 73 24.78 1.42 1.54
CA GLY A 73 25.64 2.57 1.71
C GLY A 73 25.03 3.90 1.23
N ASN A 74 25.68 4.98 1.67
CA ASN A 74 25.39 6.35 1.31
C ASN A 74 26.70 7.17 1.30
N GLU A 75 27.28 7.36 0.12
CA GLU A 75 28.46 8.18 -0.14
C GLU A 75 29.77 7.68 0.52
N GLU A 76 29.94 6.36 0.66
CA GLU A 76 31.18 5.76 1.18
C GLU A 76 32.43 6.15 0.39
N LEU A 77 32.31 6.27 -0.94
CA LEU A 77 33.44 6.61 -1.80
C LEU A 77 33.86 8.07 -1.61
N LEU A 78 32.91 8.99 -1.40
CA LEU A 78 33.17 10.39 -1.06
C LEU A 78 33.98 10.54 0.23
N VAL A 79 33.70 9.70 1.25
CA VAL A 79 34.45 9.71 2.52
C VAL A 79 35.74 8.87 2.48
N GLY A 80 36.15 8.39 1.30
CA GLY A 80 37.46 7.78 1.05
C GLY A 80 37.50 6.25 1.13
N TRP A 81 36.36 5.54 1.12
CA TRP A 81 36.39 4.09 0.94
C TRP A 81 36.82 3.73 -0.49
N THR A 82 37.45 2.56 -0.64
CA THR A 82 37.77 2.00 -1.95
C THR A 82 36.63 1.14 -2.47
N PRO A 83 36.49 0.94 -3.79
CA PRO A 83 35.55 -0.03 -4.37
C PRO A 83 35.70 -1.43 -3.75
N SER A 84 36.92 -1.87 -3.48
CA SER A 84 37.20 -3.17 -2.84
C SER A 84 36.61 -3.32 -1.44
N LYS A 85 36.35 -2.22 -0.72
CA LYS A 85 35.72 -2.24 0.60
C LYS A 85 34.18 -2.21 0.49
N LEU A 86 33.64 -1.51 -0.50
CA LEU A 86 32.19 -1.33 -0.70
C LEU A 86 31.54 -2.54 -1.40
N LEU A 87 32.15 -3.03 -2.48
CA LEU A 87 31.62 -4.09 -3.34
C LEU A 87 31.17 -5.35 -2.57
N PRO A 88 31.91 -5.85 -1.55
CA PRO A 88 31.47 -7.03 -0.80
C PRO A 88 30.08 -6.87 -0.17
N PHE A 89 29.73 -5.70 0.33
CA PHE A 89 28.41 -5.44 0.91
C PHE A 89 27.30 -5.41 -0.14
N ILE A 90 27.56 -4.80 -1.30
CA ILE A 90 26.60 -4.75 -2.41
C ILE A 90 26.29 -6.16 -2.91
N LEU A 91 27.34 -6.96 -3.16
CA LEU A 91 27.21 -8.33 -3.65
C LEU A 91 26.54 -9.25 -2.63
N ASP A 92 26.83 -9.07 -1.33
CA ASP A 92 26.19 -9.81 -0.26
C ASP A 92 24.69 -9.49 -0.15
N ALA A 93 24.32 -8.21 -0.17
CA ALA A 93 22.92 -7.79 -0.12
C ALA A 93 22.13 -8.33 -1.32
N LYS A 94 22.68 -8.25 -2.54
CA LYS A 94 22.08 -8.83 -3.75
C LYS A 94 21.81 -10.31 -3.59
N ARG A 95 22.81 -11.07 -3.14
CA ARG A 95 22.69 -12.51 -2.92
C ARG A 95 21.57 -12.81 -1.92
N ARG A 96 21.54 -12.15 -0.77
CA ARG A 96 20.54 -12.40 0.29
C ARG A 96 19.12 -12.02 -0.13
N VAL A 97 18.95 -10.91 -0.84
CA VAL A 97 17.63 -10.48 -1.38
C VAL A 97 17.13 -11.52 -2.40
N GLN A 98 18.01 -12.02 -3.26
CA GLN A 98 17.68 -13.08 -4.21
C GLN A 98 17.35 -14.41 -3.52
N GLU A 99 18.15 -14.84 -2.52
CA GLU A 99 17.93 -16.05 -1.72
C GLU A 99 16.60 -15.98 -0.94
N ALA A 100 16.16 -14.79 -0.55
CA ALA A 100 14.86 -14.55 0.07
C ALA A 100 13.67 -14.60 -0.90
N GLY A 101 13.91 -14.77 -2.21
CA GLY A 101 12.86 -14.81 -3.23
C GLY A 101 12.27 -13.44 -3.61
N LEU A 102 12.93 -12.35 -3.22
CA LEU A 102 12.50 -10.97 -3.51
C LEU A 102 12.98 -10.54 -4.91
N VAL A 103 12.58 -11.28 -5.94
CA VAL A 103 13.05 -11.13 -7.33
C VAL A 103 12.80 -9.74 -7.95
N ASP A 104 11.85 -9.00 -7.39
CA ASP A 104 11.43 -7.69 -7.87
C ASP A 104 12.11 -6.52 -7.16
N VAL A 105 12.76 -6.76 -6.02
CA VAL A 105 13.44 -5.74 -5.22
C VAL A 105 14.85 -5.55 -5.76
N LYS A 106 15.14 -4.36 -6.30
CA LYS A 106 16.47 -4.03 -6.83
C LYS A 106 17.43 -3.68 -5.71
N VAL A 107 18.71 -4.02 -5.90
CA VAL A 107 19.76 -3.66 -4.94
C VAL A 107 20.81 -2.79 -5.63
N GLY A 108 21.19 -1.72 -4.95
CA GLY A 108 22.14 -0.73 -5.43
C GLY A 108 23.01 -0.14 -4.33
N THR A 109 23.72 0.92 -4.67
CA THR A 109 24.39 1.81 -3.70
C THR A 109 24.04 3.25 -4.02
N VAL A 110 24.14 4.14 -3.02
CA VAL A 110 24.01 5.59 -3.23
C VAL A 110 25.38 6.24 -3.13
N GLN A 111 25.81 6.93 -4.18
CA GLN A 111 27.08 7.69 -4.21
C GLN A 111 26.87 9.02 -4.96
N ILE A 112 27.87 9.91 -4.94
CA ILE A 112 27.82 11.12 -5.75
C ILE A 112 28.10 10.80 -7.23
N ASP A 113 27.62 11.66 -8.13
CA ASP A 113 27.79 11.52 -9.59
C ASP A 113 29.23 11.25 -10.04
N ARG A 114 30.20 11.95 -9.45
CA ARG A 114 31.62 11.78 -9.75
C ARG A 114 32.13 10.36 -9.48
N ASP A 115 31.64 9.71 -8.43
CA ASP A 115 32.16 8.40 -8.04
C ASP A 115 31.79 7.32 -9.07
N PHE A 116 30.60 7.40 -9.65
CA PHE A 116 30.19 6.52 -10.74
C PHE A 116 30.92 6.79 -12.05
N TYR A 117 31.50 7.99 -12.24
CA TYR A 117 32.43 8.23 -13.34
C TYR A 117 33.76 7.50 -13.11
N MET A 118 34.27 7.55 -11.88
CA MET A 118 35.60 7.04 -11.52
C MET A 118 35.64 5.51 -11.35
N TYR A 119 34.55 4.91 -10.89
CA TYR A 119 34.49 3.49 -10.49
C TYR A 119 33.35 2.75 -11.18
N PRO A 120 33.41 2.51 -12.51
CA PRO A 120 32.37 1.81 -13.25
C PRO A 120 32.12 0.37 -12.73
N GLU A 121 33.10 -0.27 -12.10
CA GLU A 121 32.93 -1.59 -11.47
C GLU A 121 31.88 -1.60 -10.35
N VAL A 122 31.66 -0.45 -9.68
CA VAL A 122 30.58 -0.30 -8.69
C VAL A 122 29.22 -0.25 -9.37
N VAL A 123 29.14 0.39 -10.55
CA VAL A 123 27.93 0.41 -11.37
C VAL A 123 27.59 -1.01 -11.83
N ASP A 124 28.57 -1.78 -12.29
CA ASP A 124 28.37 -3.14 -12.79
C ASP A 124 27.85 -4.11 -11.71
N ALA A 125 28.26 -3.93 -10.46
CA ALA A 125 27.78 -4.74 -9.34
C ALA A 125 26.32 -4.47 -8.97
N CYS A 126 25.80 -3.27 -9.26
CA CYS A 126 24.45 -2.84 -8.87
C CYS A 126 23.38 -3.19 -9.91
N ASP A 127 22.16 -3.48 -9.45
CA ASP A 127 20.98 -3.53 -10.33
C ASP A 127 20.58 -2.11 -10.75
N VAL A 128 20.62 -1.17 -9.80
CA VAL A 128 20.40 0.27 -9.98
C VAL A 128 21.43 1.06 -9.17
N ILE A 129 21.78 2.26 -9.61
CA ILE A 129 22.65 3.17 -8.86
C ILE A 129 21.85 4.39 -8.39
N GLY A 130 21.95 4.73 -7.12
CA GLY A 130 21.41 5.95 -6.54
C GLY A 130 22.43 7.07 -6.65
N VAL A 131 22.07 8.18 -7.28
CA VAL A 131 22.97 9.30 -7.51
C VAL A 131 22.55 10.50 -6.68
N ASN A 132 23.47 10.99 -5.87
CA ASN A 132 23.34 12.25 -5.14
C ASN A 132 24.02 13.36 -5.95
N ILE A 133 23.27 14.42 -6.29
CA ILE A 133 23.77 15.55 -7.09
C ILE A 133 23.31 16.86 -6.45
N HIS A 134 24.20 17.48 -5.70
CA HIS A 134 23.95 18.75 -5.02
C HIS A 134 24.75 19.89 -5.66
N PRO A 135 24.13 20.71 -6.53
CA PRO A 135 24.83 21.81 -7.19
C PRO A 135 25.32 22.88 -6.20
N PHE A 136 24.71 22.98 -5.02
CA PHE A 136 25.16 23.86 -3.93
C PHE A 136 26.58 23.57 -3.44
N PHE A 137 27.07 22.34 -3.63
CA PHE A 137 28.44 21.92 -3.30
C PHE A 137 29.39 21.97 -4.51
N ASN A 138 28.98 22.60 -5.61
CA ASN A 138 29.77 22.68 -6.84
C ASN A 138 30.03 24.15 -7.23
N GLY A 139 31.28 24.59 -7.09
CA GLY A 139 31.73 25.94 -7.48
C GLY A 139 32.10 26.09 -8.96
N ALA A 140 31.84 25.09 -9.81
CA ALA A 140 32.12 25.20 -11.25
C ALA A 140 31.27 26.30 -11.91
N PRO A 141 31.78 26.99 -12.94
CA PRO A 141 31.07 28.12 -13.57
C PRO A 141 29.65 27.78 -14.04
N ALA A 142 29.41 26.58 -14.56
CA ALA A 142 28.09 26.14 -14.99
C ALA A 142 27.10 26.00 -13.82
N ALA A 143 27.55 25.48 -12.68
CA ALA A 143 26.73 25.35 -11.47
C ALA A 143 26.41 26.72 -10.88
N LEU A 144 27.37 27.66 -10.88
CA LEU A 144 27.15 29.04 -10.42
C LEU A 144 26.17 29.82 -11.31
N ALA A 145 26.22 29.59 -12.63
CA ALA A 145 25.36 30.28 -13.59
C ALA A 145 23.90 29.78 -13.53
N ASP A 146 23.70 28.46 -13.47
CA ASP A 146 22.40 27.84 -13.29
C ASP A 146 22.54 26.51 -12.53
N PRO A 147 22.35 26.51 -11.20
CA PRO A 147 22.58 25.33 -10.37
C PRO A 147 21.65 24.18 -10.74
N PHE A 148 20.40 24.47 -11.09
CA PHE A 148 19.44 23.44 -11.43
C PHE A 148 19.72 22.83 -12.81
N GLN A 149 20.09 23.65 -13.81
CA GLN A 149 20.46 23.11 -15.12
C GLN A 149 21.76 22.29 -15.03
N SER A 150 22.72 22.71 -14.21
CA SER A 150 23.92 21.91 -13.94
C SER A 150 23.57 20.54 -13.36
N PHE A 151 22.69 20.51 -12.36
CA PHE A 151 22.14 19.26 -11.79
C PHE A 151 21.50 18.37 -12.87
N ALA A 152 20.57 18.92 -13.65
CA ALA A 152 19.83 18.17 -14.66
C ALA A 152 20.75 17.61 -15.76
N ASN A 153 21.80 18.36 -16.13
CA ASN A 153 22.81 17.93 -17.09
C ASN A 153 23.65 16.76 -16.57
N HIS A 154 24.09 16.81 -15.31
CA HIS A 154 24.86 15.72 -14.70
C HIS A 154 24.03 14.43 -14.62
N PHE A 155 22.77 14.53 -14.19
CA PHE A 155 21.87 13.38 -14.19
C PHE A 155 21.66 12.82 -15.60
N SER A 156 21.39 13.68 -16.58
CA SER A 156 21.18 13.27 -17.97
C SER A 156 22.42 12.61 -18.59
N TRP A 157 23.62 13.06 -18.22
CA TRP A 157 24.88 12.46 -18.65
C TRP A 157 25.03 11.04 -18.11
N LEU A 158 24.81 10.82 -16.80
CA LEU A 158 24.86 9.49 -16.19
C LEU A 158 23.82 8.55 -16.79
N ALA A 159 22.57 9.03 -16.91
CA ALA A 159 21.48 8.27 -17.49
C ALA A 159 21.74 7.92 -18.97
N GLY A 160 22.39 8.81 -19.73
CA GLY A 160 22.81 8.55 -21.10
C GLY A 160 23.96 7.52 -21.19
N LYS A 161 24.86 7.49 -20.20
CA LYS A 161 26.00 6.56 -20.16
C LYS A 161 25.59 5.15 -19.69
N TYR A 162 24.79 5.05 -18.64
CA TYR A 162 24.50 3.79 -17.96
C TYR A 162 23.07 3.26 -18.21
N GLY A 163 22.23 4.03 -18.91
CA GLY A 163 20.82 3.72 -19.14
C GLY A 163 19.91 4.32 -18.08
N ARG A 164 18.72 4.77 -18.50
CA ARG A 164 17.75 5.46 -17.64
C ARG A 164 17.19 4.56 -16.54
N ASP A 165 17.03 3.27 -16.83
CA ASP A 165 16.45 2.31 -15.88
C ASP A 165 17.40 2.05 -14.71
N LYS A 166 18.72 2.13 -14.98
CA LYS A 166 19.80 1.87 -14.02
C LYS A 166 20.09 3.07 -13.11
N VAL A 167 19.90 4.31 -13.58
CA VAL A 167 20.28 5.52 -12.84
C VAL A 167 19.07 6.12 -12.12
N ARG A 168 19.14 6.23 -10.78
CA ARG A 168 18.07 6.79 -9.94
C ARG A 168 18.52 8.03 -9.21
N MET A 169 17.67 9.05 -9.19
CA MET A 169 17.96 10.28 -8.45
C MET A 169 17.58 10.13 -6.98
N THR A 170 18.58 10.14 -6.09
CA THR A 170 18.38 9.82 -4.67
C THR A 170 18.49 11.02 -3.74
N GLU A 171 19.29 12.03 -4.08
CA GLU A 171 19.37 13.29 -3.33
C GLU A 171 19.75 14.46 -4.22
N THR A 172 18.98 15.54 -4.08
CA THR A 172 19.31 16.88 -4.56
C THR A 172 18.52 17.88 -3.74
N GLY A 173 18.94 19.13 -3.71
CA GLY A 173 18.26 20.18 -2.98
C GLY A 173 19.08 21.45 -2.87
N PHE A 174 18.42 22.50 -2.39
CA PHE A 174 19.05 23.81 -2.15
C PHE A 174 18.59 24.36 -0.79
N PRO A 175 19.53 24.80 0.08
CA PRO A 175 19.20 25.22 1.43
C PRO A 175 18.48 26.57 1.44
N SER A 176 17.49 26.72 2.33
CA SER A 176 16.71 27.96 2.45
C SER A 176 17.35 29.04 3.32
N ALA A 177 18.41 28.70 4.06
CA ALA A 177 19.16 29.61 4.94
C ALA A 177 20.51 28.98 5.30
N GLY A 178 21.26 29.62 6.21
CA GLY A 178 22.51 29.06 6.76
C GLY A 178 23.78 29.46 6.00
N GLY A 179 23.74 30.56 5.25
CA GLY A 179 24.93 31.21 4.69
C GLY A 179 25.20 30.88 3.22
N ALA A 180 26.46 30.75 2.85
CA ALA A 180 26.91 30.55 1.48
C ALA A 180 27.95 29.43 1.40
N ASN A 181 28.00 28.75 0.26
CA ASN A 181 29.00 27.72 -0.02
C ASN A 181 29.46 27.80 -1.47
N LEU A 182 30.78 27.85 -1.69
CA LEU A 182 31.42 27.81 -3.01
C LEU A 182 30.82 28.77 -4.06
N GLY A 183 30.33 29.95 -3.62
CA GLY A 183 29.72 30.97 -4.49
C GLY A 183 28.19 30.93 -4.56
N HIS A 184 27.56 29.89 -4.01
CA HIS A 184 26.10 29.81 -3.85
C HIS A 184 25.66 30.46 -2.53
N VAL A 185 24.56 31.21 -2.55
CA VAL A 185 23.97 31.82 -1.34
C VAL A 185 22.64 31.14 -1.02
N ALA A 186 22.51 30.59 0.19
CA ALA A 186 21.30 29.96 0.67
C ALA A 186 20.22 31.02 0.98
N SER A 187 19.02 30.84 0.43
CA SER A 187 17.87 31.71 0.70
C SER A 187 16.56 30.99 0.43
N LEU A 188 15.47 31.44 1.07
CA LEU A 188 14.14 30.87 0.84
C LEU A 188 13.72 31.02 -0.63
N GLU A 189 14.09 32.14 -1.27
CA GLU A 189 13.83 32.40 -2.68
C GLU A 189 14.56 31.39 -3.59
N ALA A 190 15.87 31.18 -3.39
CA ALA A 190 16.66 30.24 -4.17
C ALA A 190 16.17 28.80 -3.98
N ALA A 191 15.87 28.41 -2.73
CA ALA A 191 15.33 27.09 -2.44
C ALA A 191 13.94 26.88 -3.04
N THR A 192 13.08 27.90 -3.02
CA THR A 192 11.74 27.85 -3.65
C THR A 192 11.87 27.68 -5.17
N ALA A 193 12.71 28.48 -5.82
CA ALA A 193 12.93 28.40 -7.26
C ALA A 193 13.51 27.03 -7.66
N PHE A 194 14.45 26.50 -6.87
CA PHE A 194 15.02 25.17 -7.10
C PHE A 194 13.98 24.06 -6.95
N PHE A 195 13.17 24.09 -5.89
CA PHE A 195 12.14 23.08 -5.66
C PHE A 195 11.02 23.11 -6.72
N GLN A 196 10.59 24.30 -7.16
CA GLN A 196 9.60 24.42 -8.24
C GLN A 196 10.12 23.86 -9.57
N ARG A 197 11.39 24.12 -9.90
CA ARG A 197 12.04 23.52 -11.07
C ARG A 197 12.18 22.01 -10.92
N PHE A 198 12.48 21.52 -9.72
CA PHE A 198 12.52 20.08 -9.43
C PHE A 198 11.15 19.45 -9.67
N GLN A 199 10.08 20.02 -9.12
CA GLN A 199 8.71 19.54 -9.33
C GLN A 199 8.30 19.50 -10.81
N THR A 200 8.75 20.47 -11.61
CA THR A 200 8.49 20.47 -13.07
C THR A 200 9.32 19.40 -13.77
N TRP A 201 10.60 19.28 -13.40
CA TRP A 201 11.52 18.31 -13.95
C TRP A 201 11.06 16.87 -13.68
N THR A 202 10.52 16.56 -12.49
CA THR A 202 10.01 15.22 -12.18
C THR A 202 8.89 14.77 -13.10
N GLN A 203 8.12 15.69 -13.69
CA GLN A 203 7.04 15.36 -14.65
C GLN A 203 7.55 14.93 -16.02
N VAL A 204 8.78 15.31 -16.39
CA VAL A 204 9.32 15.09 -17.75
C VAL A 204 10.54 14.18 -17.76
N VAL A 205 11.21 14.03 -16.62
CA VAL A 205 12.33 13.11 -16.47
C VAL A 205 11.79 11.68 -16.47
N GLN A 206 12.21 10.89 -17.45
CA GLN A 206 11.89 9.45 -17.51
C GLN A 206 12.85 8.69 -16.60
N THR A 207 12.74 8.89 -15.29
CA THR A 207 13.40 8.08 -14.26
C THR A 207 12.37 7.70 -13.21
N PRO A 208 12.38 6.47 -12.70
CA PRO A 208 11.44 6.10 -11.65
C PRO A 208 11.82 6.78 -10.33
N THR A 209 10.80 7.36 -9.69
CA THR A 209 10.79 7.88 -8.31
C THR A 209 12.00 8.73 -7.90
N PRO A 210 12.18 9.94 -8.47
CA PRO A 210 13.24 10.87 -8.05
C PRO A 210 12.99 11.43 -6.64
N TYR A 211 14.02 11.42 -5.79
CA TYR A 211 13.94 11.88 -4.40
C TYR A 211 14.55 13.28 -4.21
N TYR A 212 13.94 14.08 -3.33
CA TYR A 212 14.42 15.41 -2.93
C TYR A 212 14.92 15.39 -1.50
N PHE A 213 16.10 15.95 -1.25
CA PHE A 213 16.70 16.07 0.07
C PHE A 213 16.38 17.45 0.66
N MET A 214 15.62 17.55 1.76
CA MET A 214 15.09 16.48 2.63
C MET A 214 13.73 16.85 3.24
N LEU A 215 13.13 15.94 4.02
CA LEU A 215 11.82 16.18 4.63
C LEU A 215 11.79 17.42 5.53
N GLN A 216 12.72 17.53 6.46
CA GLN A 216 12.58 18.35 7.66
C GLN A 216 13.87 19.10 7.96
N ASP A 217 13.77 20.42 8.17
CA ASP A 217 14.89 21.22 8.65
C ASP A 217 15.41 20.62 9.95
N THR A 218 16.74 20.54 10.08
CA THR A 218 17.43 19.83 11.17
C THR A 218 18.31 20.81 11.96
N PRO A 219 17.74 21.60 12.90
CA PRO A 219 18.49 22.57 13.69
C PRO A 219 19.66 21.99 14.49
N ALA A 220 19.64 20.67 14.76
CA ALA A 220 20.74 19.97 15.41
C ALA A 220 22.07 20.03 14.62
N LYS A 221 22.05 20.43 13.34
CA LYS A 221 23.24 20.61 12.50
C LYS A 221 23.83 22.03 12.56
N LEU A 222 23.27 22.95 13.36
CA LEU A 222 23.82 24.29 13.53
C LEU A 222 25.12 24.28 14.34
N GLY A 223 26.03 25.22 14.05
CA GLY A 223 27.24 25.45 14.84
C GLY A 223 28.46 24.63 14.43
N PHE A 224 28.37 23.89 13.33
CA PHE A 224 29.47 23.06 12.79
C PHE A 224 30.19 23.70 11.59
N GLY A 225 29.99 25.02 11.34
CA GLY A 225 30.64 25.73 10.23
C GLY A 225 29.99 25.51 8.85
N SER A 226 28.88 24.78 8.82
CA SER A 226 28.09 24.46 7.63
C SER A 226 26.60 24.65 7.91
N ASP A 227 26.22 25.79 8.49
CA ASP A 227 24.86 26.02 9.03
C ASP A 227 23.74 25.81 7.99
N PHE A 228 24.05 25.91 6.70
CA PHE A 228 23.14 25.59 5.60
C PHE A 228 22.61 24.15 5.65
N GLU A 229 23.36 23.21 6.24
CA GLU A 229 22.94 21.82 6.45
C GLU A 229 21.65 21.70 7.28
N ALA A 230 21.35 22.68 8.13
CA ALA A 230 20.15 22.68 8.94
C ALA A 230 18.88 23.04 8.15
N TYR A 231 18.99 23.53 6.91
CA TYR A 231 17.92 24.24 6.19
C TYR A 231 17.51 23.64 4.83
N PHE A 232 17.81 22.35 4.58
CA PHE A 232 17.41 21.61 3.37
C PHE A 232 15.98 21.07 3.40
N GLY A 233 15.26 21.22 4.51
CA GLY A 233 13.93 20.67 4.70
C GLY A 233 12.88 21.29 3.78
N LEU A 234 11.94 20.46 3.30
CA LEU A 234 10.65 20.89 2.77
C LEU A 234 9.73 21.40 3.88
N LEU A 235 9.90 20.88 5.09
CA LEU A 235 9.26 21.32 6.32
C LEU A 235 10.24 22.18 7.15
N ASN A 236 9.72 23.26 7.74
CA ASN A 236 10.44 24.04 8.74
C ASN A 236 10.52 23.26 10.07
N ASN A 237 11.32 23.72 11.04
CA ASN A 237 11.49 23.07 12.35
C ASN A 237 10.21 22.87 13.20
N ARG A 238 9.05 23.35 12.75
CA ARG A 238 7.71 23.15 13.34
C ARG A 238 6.85 22.14 12.57
N SER A 239 7.43 21.42 11.61
CA SER A 239 6.74 20.48 10.71
C SER A 239 5.72 21.15 9.77
N GLU A 240 5.92 22.42 9.43
CA GLU A 240 5.08 23.17 8.49
C GLU A 240 5.75 23.26 7.12
N TRP A 241 4.98 23.13 6.04
CA TRP A 241 5.49 23.25 4.67
C TRP A 241 6.09 24.64 4.40
N LYS A 242 7.34 24.67 3.92
CA LYS A 242 8.03 25.90 3.50
C LYS A 242 7.65 26.35 2.10
N TYR A 243 7.19 25.41 1.27
CA TYR A 243 6.94 25.62 -0.15
C TYR A 243 5.51 25.22 -0.51
N PRO A 244 4.87 25.91 -1.47
CA PRO A 244 3.64 25.42 -2.07
C PRO A 244 3.87 24.05 -2.71
N MET A 245 3.10 23.05 -2.30
CA MET A 245 3.07 21.77 -2.99
C MET A 245 2.17 21.93 -4.22
N LEU A 246 2.59 21.41 -5.38
CA LEU A 246 1.70 21.35 -6.54
C LEU A 246 0.46 20.56 -6.14
N SER A 247 -0.71 21.15 -6.36
CA SER A 247 -1.97 20.41 -6.39
C SER A 247 -1.82 19.38 -7.50
N THR A 248 -1.61 18.12 -7.13
CA THR A 248 -1.85 17.04 -8.07
C THR A 248 -3.35 16.95 -8.22
N ASP A 249 -3.93 17.71 -9.16
CA ASP A 249 -5.28 17.44 -9.62
C ASP A 249 -5.27 16.04 -10.24
N ARG A 250 -5.64 15.06 -9.42
CA ARG A 250 -5.70 13.63 -9.76
C ARG A 250 -7.15 13.22 -10.05
N SER A 251 -8.03 14.18 -10.35
CA SER A 251 -9.45 13.93 -10.58
C SER A 251 -9.70 12.91 -11.69
N GLU A 252 -8.78 12.81 -12.66
CA GLU A 252 -8.81 11.86 -13.77
C GLU A 252 -7.97 10.59 -13.54
N ALA A 253 -7.28 10.47 -12.40
CA ALA A 253 -6.42 9.32 -12.12
C ALA A 253 -7.25 8.11 -11.67
N VAL A 254 -7.00 6.97 -12.31
CA VAL A 254 -7.73 5.72 -12.10
C VAL A 254 -6.82 4.68 -11.47
N SER A 255 -7.39 3.76 -10.69
CA SER A 255 -6.76 2.46 -10.41
C SER A 255 -7.41 1.38 -11.27
N ILE A 256 -6.66 0.32 -11.52
CA ILE A 256 -7.13 -0.85 -12.26
C ILE A 256 -7.06 -2.02 -11.31
N PHE A 257 -8.21 -2.59 -10.97
CA PHE A 257 -8.33 -3.73 -10.06
C PHE A 257 -8.68 -4.98 -10.84
N THR A 258 -8.04 -6.11 -10.49
CA THR A 258 -8.44 -7.44 -10.97
C THR A 258 -9.76 -7.87 -10.31
N SER A 259 -10.42 -8.88 -10.87
CA SER A 259 -11.55 -9.58 -10.23
C SER A 259 -11.24 -10.17 -8.83
N ARG A 260 -9.97 -10.26 -8.45
CA ARG A 260 -9.50 -10.73 -7.13
C ARG A 260 -9.25 -9.58 -6.14
N GLY A 261 -9.58 -8.34 -6.51
CA GLY A 261 -9.36 -7.13 -5.69
C GLY A 261 -7.91 -6.67 -5.62
N GLN A 262 -7.01 -7.26 -6.41
CA GLN A 262 -5.62 -6.81 -6.52
C GLN A 262 -5.55 -5.57 -7.42
N ALA A 263 -4.81 -4.54 -7.01
CA ALA A 263 -4.49 -3.37 -7.84
C ALA A 263 -3.33 -3.69 -8.79
N LEU A 264 -3.36 -3.12 -9.98
CA LEU A 264 -2.16 -3.00 -10.82
C LEU A 264 -1.23 -1.94 -10.20
N ILE A 265 -0.02 -2.34 -9.87
CA ILE A 265 1.00 -1.50 -9.21
C ILE A 265 2.27 -1.50 -10.05
N VAL A 266 2.80 -0.31 -10.31
CA VAL A 266 4.08 -0.10 -11.02
C VAL A 266 5.20 0.07 -10.01
N LEU A 267 6.20 -0.80 -10.06
CA LEU A 267 7.44 -0.67 -9.27
C LEU A 267 8.63 -0.78 -10.21
N ASN A 268 9.52 0.22 -10.15
CA ASN A 268 10.50 0.46 -11.19
C ASN A 268 9.80 0.59 -12.55
N ASP A 269 9.97 -0.40 -13.43
CA ASP A 269 9.37 -0.44 -14.76
C ASP A 269 8.47 -1.68 -14.93
N ASN A 270 8.28 -2.48 -13.89
CA ASN A 270 7.43 -3.68 -13.93
C ASN A 270 6.04 -3.36 -13.40
N VAL A 271 5.04 -4.07 -13.93
CA VAL A 271 3.65 -3.96 -13.48
C VAL A 271 3.24 -5.27 -12.84
N TYR A 272 2.68 -5.17 -11.64
CA TYR A 272 2.25 -6.31 -10.83
C TYR A 272 0.78 -6.19 -10.47
N ALA A 273 0.09 -7.32 -10.35
CA ALA A 273 -1.19 -7.37 -9.66
C ALA A 273 -0.96 -7.76 -8.20
N ARG A 274 -1.12 -6.81 -7.27
CA ARG A 274 -0.86 -7.01 -5.84
C ARG A 274 -1.97 -6.41 -4.99
N ARG A 275 -1.93 -6.66 -3.69
CA ARG A 275 -2.83 -5.97 -2.75
C ARG A 275 -2.72 -4.45 -2.95
N PRO A 276 -3.83 -3.70 -2.99
CA PRO A 276 -3.80 -2.24 -3.09
C PRO A 276 -2.90 -1.65 -2.00
N THR A 277 -2.03 -0.73 -2.39
CA THR A 277 -1.15 0.00 -1.47
C THR A 277 -1.62 1.43 -1.26
N HIS A 278 -2.62 1.88 -2.03
CA HIS A 278 -3.13 3.25 -2.00
C HIS A 278 -2.09 4.33 -2.32
N SER A 279 -0.94 3.93 -2.87
CA SER A 279 0.14 4.80 -3.31
C SER A 279 -0.12 5.36 -4.72
N ILE A 280 0.74 6.25 -5.21
CA ILE A 280 0.64 6.72 -6.60
C ILE A 280 0.92 5.59 -7.60
N ASN A 281 1.64 4.54 -7.17
CA ASN A 281 2.14 3.49 -8.06
C ASN A 281 1.01 2.61 -8.59
N GLU A 282 -0.18 2.67 -7.98
CA GLU A 282 -1.41 2.06 -8.47
C GLU A 282 -2.31 3.02 -9.26
N LYS A 283 -1.83 4.23 -9.57
CA LYS A 283 -2.60 5.27 -10.27
C LYS A 283 -2.10 5.46 -11.69
N PHE A 284 -3.06 5.53 -12.61
CA PHE A 284 -2.83 5.76 -14.02
C PHE A 284 -3.70 6.91 -14.52
N THR A 285 -3.24 7.67 -15.49
CA THR A 285 -4.13 8.50 -16.33
C THR A 285 -4.37 7.77 -17.64
N TYR A 286 -5.53 7.99 -18.25
CA TYR A 286 -5.85 7.41 -19.56
C TYR A 286 -6.12 8.51 -20.58
N ASN A 287 -5.36 8.54 -21.65
CA ASN A 287 -5.59 9.45 -22.76
C ASN A 287 -6.34 8.70 -23.87
N ALA A 288 -7.62 9.03 -24.08
CA ALA A 288 -8.46 8.36 -25.06
C ALA A 288 -8.03 8.62 -26.52
N GLN A 289 -7.41 9.78 -26.81
CA GLN A 289 -6.94 10.13 -28.15
C GLN A 289 -5.71 9.31 -28.55
N THR A 290 -4.80 9.07 -27.60
CA THR A 290 -3.59 8.27 -27.84
C THR A 290 -3.76 6.80 -27.42
N GLN A 291 -4.87 6.45 -26.75
CA GLN A 291 -5.15 5.13 -26.17
C GLN A 291 -4.07 4.65 -25.20
N GLN A 292 -3.45 5.56 -24.43
CA GLN A 292 -2.35 5.22 -23.51
C GLN A 292 -2.78 5.34 -22.06
N PHE A 293 -2.40 4.34 -21.25
CA PHE A 293 -2.37 4.46 -19.79
C PHE A 293 -0.99 4.92 -19.36
N THR A 294 -0.90 6.09 -18.73
CA THR A 294 0.35 6.62 -18.16
C THR A 294 0.35 6.36 -16.66
N SER A 295 1.34 5.61 -16.17
CA SER A 295 1.55 5.43 -14.73
C SER A 295 2.01 6.73 -14.10
N LEU A 296 1.34 7.12 -13.02
CA LEU A 296 1.74 8.28 -12.22
C LEU A 296 2.93 7.98 -11.29
N GLY A 297 3.35 6.71 -11.17
CA GLY A 297 4.49 6.30 -10.34
C GLY A 297 5.85 6.56 -10.97
N ASN A 298 5.95 6.36 -12.29
CA ASN A 298 7.21 6.49 -13.02
C ASN A 298 7.09 7.31 -14.33
N ASN A 299 5.93 7.92 -14.60
CA ASN A 299 5.65 8.74 -15.79
C ASN A 299 5.90 8.02 -17.12
N GLN A 300 5.69 6.71 -17.13
CA GLN A 300 5.79 5.86 -18.32
C GLN A 300 4.43 5.24 -18.66
N CYS A 301 4.32 4.75 -19.89
CA CYS A 301 3.09 4.19 -20.43
C CYS A 301 3.07 2.67 -20.27
N LEU A 302 1.89 2.11 -20.00
CA LEU A 302 1.67 0.67 -19.99
C LEU A 302 1.99 0.10 -21.37
N ASP A 303 2.87 -0.89 -21.43
CA ASP A 303 3.52 -1.38 -22.64
C ASP A 303 3.55 -2.92 -22.64
N ALA A 304 3.05 -3.53 -23.72
CA ALA A 304 3.08 -4.98 -23.90
C ALA A 304 4.10 -5.37 -24.98
N TYR A 305 5.25 -5.88 -24.58
CA TYR A 305 6.29 -6.30 -25.52
C TYR A 305 6.27 -7.81 -25.75
N ARG A 306 6.70 -8.22 -26.93
CA ARG A 306 6.77 -9.64 -27.30
C ARG A 306 7.90 -10.31 -26.54
N ASP A 307 7.58 -11.41 -25.87
CA ASP A 307 8.53 -12.23 -25.11
C ASP A 307 8.21 -13.70 -25.37
N ASP A 308 9.10 -14.38 -26.11
CA ASP A 308 8.90 -15.79 -26.47
C ASP A 308 8.99 -16.73 -25.25
N GLY A 309 9.48 -16.24 -24.10
CA GLY A 309 9.46 -16.97 -22.82
C GLY A 309 8.17 -16.80 -22.01
N ALA A 310 7.31 -15.84 -22.36
CA ALA A 310 6.04 -15.63 -21.67
C ALA A 310 4.98 -16.64 -22.17
N PRO A 311 4.15 -17.24 -21.29
CA PRO A 311 3.13 -18.20 -21.71
C PRO A 311 2.19 -17.63 -22.80
N GLY A 312 1.81 -16.36 -22.68
CA GLY A 312 0.98 -15.65 -23.67
C GLY A 312 1.73 -15.06 -24.86
N GLY A 313 3.05 -15.20 -24.92
CA GLY A 313 3.95 -14.60 -25.92
C GLY A 313 4.22 -13.11 -25.73
N PHE A 314 3.67 -12.49 -24.68
CA PHE A 314 3.84 -11.08 -24.35
C PHE A 314 3.95 -10.88 -22.85
N LYS A 315 4.83 -9.99 -22.42
CA LYS A 315 4.92 -9.49 -21.05
C LYS A 315 4.48 -8.03 -21.01
N VAL A 316 3.85 -7.62 -19.91
CA VAL A 316 3.43 -6.23 -19.70
C VAL A 316 4.33 -5.55 -18.68
N HIS A 317 4.73 -4.33 -19.00
CA HIS A 317 5.61 -3.48 -18.20
C HIS A 317 5.24 -2.00 -18.44
N THR A 318 6.02 -1.06 -17.92
CA THR A 318 5.95 0.35 -18.31
C THR A 318 7.17 0.75 -19.13
N TYR A 319 6.96 1.61 -20.12
CA TYR A 319 8.03 2.13 -20.99
C TYR A 319 7.79 3.60 -21.36
N ALA A 320 8.83 4.28 -21.86
CA ALA A 320 8.71 5.66 -22.32
C ALA A 320 7.51 5.84 -23.25
N CYS A 321 6.64 6.82 -22.93
CA CYS A 321 5.42 7.07 -23.67
C CYS A 321 5.71 7.58 -25.09
N ASP A 322 5.18 6.88 -26.10
CA ASP A 322 5.20 7.32 -27.50
C ASP A 322 3.79 7.18 -28.12
N PRO A 323 3.11 8.30 -28.48
CA PRO A 323 1.80 8.28 -29.10
C PRO A 323 1.69 7.49 -30.41
N ASN A 324 2.81 7.14 -31.05
CA ASN A 324 2.82 6.32 -32.26
C ASN A 324 3.14 4.85 -31.97
N ASN A 325 3.55 4.51 -30.75
CA ASN A 325 3.93 3.16 -30.40
C ASN A 325 2.68 2.27 -30.24
N LEU A 326 2.57 1.29 -31.14
CA LEU A 326 1.42 0.39 -31.24
C LEU A 326 1.28 -0.53 -30.02
N ASN A 327 2.38 -0.89 -29.35
CA ASN A 327 2.35 -1.79 -28.20
C ASN A 327 1.98 -1.08 -26.87
N GLN A 328 1.63 0.21 -26.93
CA GLN A 328 1.15 1.02 -25.81
C GLN A 328 -0.33 1.40 -25.96
N LYS A 329 -1.04 0.77 -26.90
CA LYS A 329 -2.44 1.10 -27.23
C LYS A 329 -3.39 0.17 -26.50
N TRP A 330 -4.16 0.74 -25.58
CA TRP A 330 -5.09 0.03 -24.73
C TRP A 330 -6.49 0.62 -24.83
N THR A 331 -7.51 -0.19 -24.63
CA THR A 331 -8.90 0.26 -24.58
C THR A 331 -9.60 -0.46 -23.45
N PHE A 332 -10.18 0.29 -22.54
CA PHE A 332 -11.04 -0.26 -21.50
C PHE A 332 -12.45 -0.45 -22.09
N GLY A 333 -12.88 -1.70 -22.23
CA GLY A 333 -14.20 -2.00 -22.77
C GLY A 333 -15.30 -1.78 -21.73
N ALA A 334 -16.53 -1.52 -22.21
CA ALA A 334 -17.72 -1.41 -21.35
C ALA A 334 -18.09 -2.74 -20.65
N ASP A 335 -17.44 -3.82 -21.07
CA ASP A 335 -17.52 -5.19 -20.60
C ASP A 335 -16.40 -5.55 -19.59
N ASN A 336 -15.67 -4.56 -19.06
CA ASN A 336 -14.64 -4.70 -18.03
C ASN A 336 -13.38 -5.48 -18.44
N TYR A 337 -13.11 -5.60 -19.74
CA TYR A 337 -11.81 -6.06 -20.22
C TYR A 337 -10.89 -4.88 -20.55
N LEU A 338 -9.60 -5.05 -20.25
CA LEU A 338 -8.57 -4.16 -20.75
C LEU A 338 -7.97 -4.74 -22.03
N TYR A 339 -8.44 -4.24 -23.17
CA TYR A 339 -8.03 -4.69 -24.50
C TYR A 339 -6.73 -4.03 -24.93
N HIS A 340 -5.80 -4.81 -25.44
CA HIS A 340 -4.66 -4.29 -26.19
C HIS A 340 -5.05 -4.09 -27.65
N ALA A 341 -5.16 -2.83 -28.08
CA ALA A 341 -5.76 -2.44 -29.35
C ALA A 341 -5.01 -3.01 -30.58
N SER A 342 -3.68 -3.05 -30.56
CA SER A 342 -2.89 -3.52 -31.72
C SER A 342 -2.69 -5.03 -31.79
N HIS A 343 -2.74 -5.74 -30.67
CA HIS A 343 -2.55 -7.20 -30.62
C HIS A 343 -3.87 -7.97 -30.61
N HIS A 344 -5.01 -7.27 -30.46
CA HIS A 344 -6.36 -7.84 -30.35
C HIS A 344 -6.46 -8.93 -29.27
N ARG A 345 -5.85 -8.64 -28.11
CA ARG A 345 -5.76 -9.51 -26.94
C ARG A 345 -6.16 -8.76 -25.69
N CYS A 346 -6.48 -9.49 -24.63
CA CYS A 346 -6.84 -8.93 -23.34
C CYS A 346 -5.63 -8.98 -22.39
N LEU A 347 -5.54 -8.00 -21.49
CA LEU A 347 -4.68 -8.13 -20.32
C LEU A 347 -5.15 -9.36 -19.53
N ASP A 348 -4.20 -10.14 -19.02
CA ASP A 348 -4.47 -11.35 -18.25
C ASP A 348 -3.50 -11.40 -17.07
N VAL A 349 -4.02 -11.68 -15.87
CA VAL A 349 -3.23 -11.86 -14.65
C VAL A 349 -3.33 -13.30 -14.18
N ASP A 350 -2.38 -14.14 -14.63
CA ASP A 350 -2.30 -15.52 -14.19
C ASP A 350 -1.18 -15.71 -13.17
N VAL A 351 -1.49 -16.27 -11.99
CA VAL A 351 -0.53 -16.53 -10.90
C VAL A 351 0.47 -15.36 -10.62
N ASN A 352 -0.02 -14.11 -10.68
CA ASN A 352 0.73 -12.83 -10.55
C ASN A 352 1.65 -12.44 -11.72
N VAL A 353 1.55 -13.11 -12.87
CA VAL A 353 2.19 -12.73 -14.13
C VAL A 353 1.19 -11.92 -14.96
N LEU A 354 1.53 -10.67 -15.27
CA LEU A 354 0.80 -9.88 -16.25
C LEU A 354 1.26 -10.20 -17.67
N GLN A 355 0.31 -10.57 -18.53
CA GLN A 355 0.57 -10.95 -19.92
C GLN A 355 -0.58 -10.51 -20.83
N LEU A 356 -0.40 -10.71 -22.14
CA LEU A 356 -1.52 -10.68 -23.09
C LEU A 356 -1.98 -12.10 -23.40
N TRP A 357 -3.30 -12.30 -23.38
CA TRP A 357 -3.92 -13.58 -23.70
C TRP A 357 -5.13 -13.38 -24.62
N PRO A 358 -5.54 -14.38 -25.44
CA PRO A 358 -6.82 -14.31 -26.14
C PRO A 358 -7.95 -13.95 -25.17
N CYS A 359 -8.82 -13.03 -25.59
CA CYS A 359 -9.96 -12.61 -24.78
C CYS A 359 -10.96 -13.77 -24.65
N HIS A 360 -11.39 -14.04 -23.42
CA HIS A 360 -12.37 -15.07 -23.10
C HIS A 360 -13.49 -14.46 -22.26
N ASP A 361 -14.69 -15.04 -22.35
CA ASP A 361 -15.80 -14.65 -21.48
C ASP A 361 -15.44 -14.75 -20.00
N HIS A 362 -16.00 -13.85 -19.17
CA HIS A 362 -15.73 -13.74 -17.74
C HIS A 362 -15.91 -15.06 -16.99
N ASN A 363 -16.92 -15.84 -17.39
CA ASN A 363 -17.22 -17.13 -16.76
C ASN A 363 -16.21 -18.23 -17.13
N VAL A 364 -15.38 -18.00 -18.15
CA VAL A 364 -14.33 -18.91 -18.63
C VAL A 364 -12.97 -18.50 -18.08
N ASN A 365 -12.62 -17.21 -18.11
CA ASN A 365 -11.37 -16.70 -17.56
C ASN A 365 -11.56 -15.41 -16.77
N ARG A 366 -11.72 -15.56 -15.44
CA ARG A 366 -11.90 -14.41 -14.52
C ARG A 366 -10.65 -13.53 -14.38
N ASN A 367 -9.47 -14.01 -14.80
CA ASN A 367 -8.21 -13.28 -14.68
C ASN A 367 -8.07 -12.12 -15.68
N GLN A 368 -9.02 -11.99 -16.61
CA GLN A 368 -9.06 -10.93 -17.62
C GLN A 368 -10.06 -9.82 -17.30
N TRP A 369 -10.74 -9.92 -16.16
CA TRP A 369 -11.75 -8.97 -15.74
C TRP A 369 -11.14 -7.93 -14.82
N PHE A 370 -11.20 -6.68 -15.26
CA PHE A 370 -10.64 -5.54 -14.55
C PHE A 370 -11.73 -4.50 -14.29
N SER A 371 -11.59 -3.76 -13.20
CA SER A 371 -12.52 -2.71 -12.85
C SER A 371 -11.76 -1.45 -12.46
N HIS A 372 -12.33 -0.29 -12.78
CA HIS A 372 -11.97 0.97 -12.15
C HIS A 372 -12.54 1.10 -10.73
N ALA A 373 -13.41 0.17 -10.33
CA ALA A 373 -14.05 0.10 -9.03
C ALA A 373 -13.51 -1.06 -8.18
N LEU A 374 -13.19 -0.76 -6.93
CA LEU A 374 -12.80 -1.75 -5.92
C LEU A 374 -14.07 -2.41 -5.37
N GLN A 375 -14.16 -3.75 -5.37
CA GLN A 375 -15.23 -4.42 -4.62
C GLN A 375 -14.94 -4.29 -3.13
N VAL A 376 -15.93 -3.83 -2.37
CA VAL A 376 -15.84 -3.52 -0.95
C VAL A 376 -17.02 -4.11 -0.19
N GLN A 377 -16.77 -4.47 1.06
CA GLN A 377 -17.80 -4.72 2.06
C GLN A 377 -17.58 -3.75 3.20
N LEU A 378 -18.62 -3.02 3.61
CA LEU A 378 -18.51 -1.99 4.63
C LEU A 378 -18.99 -2.52 5.98
N PHE A 379 -18.06 -3.00 6.79
CA PHE A 379 -18.33 -3.54 8.13
C PHE A 379 -18.51 -2.41 9.12
N THR A 380 -19.55 -2.49 9.96
CA THR A 380 -19.75 -1.58 11.09
C THR A 380 -19.03 -2.10 12.33
N SER A 381 -18.88 -1.29 13.38
CA SER A 381 -18.36 -1.75 14.69
C SER A 381 -19.32 -2.66 15.48
N PHE A 382 -20.48 -3.01 14.91
CA PHE A 382 -21.55 -3.76 15.56
C PHE A 382 -21.72 -5.17 14.98
N LYS A 383 -20.68 -5.77 14.37
CA LYS A 383 -20.75 -7.11 13.76
C LYS A 383 -21.82 -7.22 12.67
N SER A 384 -22.07 -6.11 11.99
CA SER A 384 -23.02 -5.97 10.89
C SER A 384 -22.32 -5.36 9.68
N ALA A 385 -22.92 -5.47 8.51
CA ALA A 385 -22.44 -4.83 7.29
C ALA A 385 -23.52 -3.90 6.73
N LEU A 386 -23.08 -2.88 5.99
CA LEU A 386 -23.95 -2.15 5.09
C LEU A 386 -24.63 -3.15 4.15
N THR A 387 -25.93 -2.98 3.92
CA THR A 387 -26.73 -3.85 3.07
C THR A 387 -27.69 -3.03 2.22
N SER A 388 -27.82 -3.41 0.95
CA SER A 388 -28.82 -2.91 0.01
C SER A 388 -30.03 -3.86 -0.08
N SER A 389 -31.21 -3.33 -0.35
CA SER A 389 -32.43 -4.08 -0.64
C SER A 389 -32.76 -3.98 -2.13
N THR A 390 -32.95 -5.13 -2.79
CA THR A 390 -33.32 -5.21 -4.21
C THR A 390 -34.80 -4.95 -4.49
N SER A 391 -35.66 -4.96 -3.47
CA SER A 391 -37.12 -4.85 -3.64
C SER A 391 -37.73 -3.52 -3.20
N SER A 392 -36.98 -2.68 -2.46
CA SER A 392 -37.51 -1.45 -1.86
C SER A 392 -36.62 -0.22 -2.00
N GLY A 393 -35.49 -0.32 -2.71
CA GLY A 393 -34.47 0.75 -2.74
C GLY A 393 -33.87 1.04 -1.36
N GLY A 394 -34.11 0.19 -0.37
CA GLY A 394 -33.65 0.39 1.00
C GLY A 394 -32.14 0.20 1.11
N LEU A 395 -31.50 1.07 1.89
CA LEU A 395 -30.13 0.89 2.33
C LEU A 395 -30.11 0.93 3.86
N GLY A 396 -29.36 0.03 4.49
CA GLY A 396 -29.33 -0.09 5.93
C GLY A 396 -28.11 -0.88 6.40
N VAL A 397 -28.14 -1.30 7.65
CA VAL A 397 -27.18 -2.28 8.17
C VAL A 397 -27.91 -3.55 8.56
N ALA A 398 -27.29 -4.69 8.29
CA ALA A 398 -27.81 -5.98 8.72
C ALA A 398 -26.69 -6.79 9.35
N PRO A 399 -27.01 -7.64 10.35
CA PRO A 399 -26.09 -8.66 10.82
C PRO A 399 -25.49 -9.40 9.62
N LEU A 400 -24.26 -9.86 9.76
CA LEU A 400 -23.64 -10.70 8.73
C LEU A 400 -24.49 -11.97 8.58
N VAL A 401 -25.30 -12.03 7.52
CA VAL A 401 -26.17 -13.18 7.28
C VAL A 401 -25.31 -14.23 6.61
N THR A 402 -24.98 -15.28 7.34
CA THR A 402 -24.64 -16.56 6.71
C THR A 402 -25.96 -17.23 6.40
N THR A 403 -26.24 -17.45 5.12
CA THR A 403 -27.43 -18.22 4.72
C THR A 403 -27.23 -19.69 5.11
N GLY A 404 -27.67 -20.07 6.32
CA GLY A 404 -27.67 -21.45 6.82
C GLY A 404 -28.12 -21.53 8.28
N GLY A 405 -29.20 -22.25 8.56
CA GLY A 405 -29.95 -22.23 9.82
C GLY A 405 -29.21 -22.75 11.07
N ALA A 406 -29.88 -22.55 12.21
CA ALA A 406 -29.44 -22.98 13.53
C ALA A 406 -28.83 -24.39 13.54
N GLY A 407 -27.53 -24.47 13.86
CA GLY A 407 -26.82 -25.74 14.02
C GLY A 407 -25.95 -26.19 12.83
N GLY A 408 -25.55 -25.30 11.92
CA GLY A 408 -24.68 -25.65 10.79
C GLY A 408 -23.86 -24.48 10.29
N GLU A 409 -22.55 -24.62 10.40
CA GLU A 409 -21.54 -23.69 9.94
C GLU A 409 -21.43 -23.69 8.39
N GLY A 410 -22.19 -22.85 7.68
CA GLY A 410 -22.14 -22.77 6.20
C GLY A 410 -23.16 -21.84 5.54
N GLY A 411 -22.70 -20.73 4.93
CA GLY A 411 -23.52 -19.88 4.05
C GLY A 411 -22.69 -18.86 3.25
N ASN A 412 -23.02 -18.64 1.97
CA ASN A 412 -22.42 -17.61 1.11
C ASN A 412 -22.74 -16.19 1.64
N GLN A 413 -21.79 -15.25 1.50
CA GLN A 413 -22.08 -13.84 1.77
C GLN A 413 -23.10 -13.33 0.76
N PRO A 414 -24.16 -12.64 1.19
CA PRO A 414 -25.21 -12.22 0.27
C PRO A 414 -24.71 -11.05 -0.60
N PRO A 415 -24.93 -11.06 -1.93
CA PRO A 415 -24.58 -9.94 -2.83
C PRO A 415 -25.13 -8.59 -2.35
N THR A 416 -26.21 -8.60 -1.56
CA THR A 416 -26.80 -7.41 -0.95
C THR A 416 -25.89 -6.72 0.07
N GLN A 417 -24.84 -7.39 0.57
CA GLN A 417 -23.86 -6.82 1.50
C GLN A 417 -22.53 -6.49 0.80
N LEU A 418 -22.46 -6.60 -0.52
CA LEU A 418 -21.27 -6.28 -1.33
C LEU A 418 -21.55 -5.06 -2.19
N PHE A 419 -20.53 -4.21 -2.34
CA PHE A 419 -20.59 -2.99 -3.14
C PHE A 419 -19.35 -2.85 -4.01
N TRP A 420 -19.46 -2.14 -5.13
CA TRP A 420 -18.34 -1.71 -5.96
C TRP A 420 -18.12 -0.22 -5.72
N TRP A 421 -16.98 0.14 -5.14
CA TRP A 421 -16.57 1.53 -4.98
C TRP A 421 -15.75 1.97 -6.18
N ASP A 422 -16.35 2.80 -7.02
CA ASP A 422 -15.71 3.34 -8.21
C ASP A 422 -14.85 4.56 -7.84
N SER A 423 -13.54 4.48 -8.06
CA SER A 423 -12.64 5.60 -7.76
C SER A 423 -12.83 6.79 -8.67
N ASN A 424 -13.46 6.64 -9.84
CA ASN A 424 -13.63 7.71 -10.83
C ASN A 424 -14.95 8.44 -10.58
N THR A 425 -16.05 7.68 -10.56
CA THR A 425 -17.37 8.27 -10.29
C THR A 425 -17.59 8.53 -8.80
N LYS A 426 -16.72 8.03 -7.92
CA LYS A 426 -16.87 8.06 -6.46
C LYS A 426 -18.16 7.40 -5.98
N ALA A 427 -18.78 6.54 -6.79
CA ALA A 427 -20.03 5.88 -6.47
C ALA A 427 -19.80 4.58 -5.68
N LEU A 428 -20.76 4.23 -4.83
CA LEU A 428 -20.88 2.90 -4.21
C LEU A 428 -22.04 2.17 -4.88
N GLN A 429 -21.73 1.32 -5.86
CA GLN A 429 -22.70 0.55 -6.62
C GLN A 429 -23.00 -0.77 -5.91
N SER A 430 -24.26 -1.23 -5.89
CA SER A 430 -24.61 -2.52 -5.28
C SER A 430 -24.17 -3.69 -6.14
N ASP A 431 -23.56 -4.71 -5.54
CA ASP A 431 -23.26 -5.97 -6.24
C ASP A 431 -24.53 -6.78 -6.54
N ALA A 432 -25.59 -6.62 -5.74
CA ALA A 432 -26.88 -7.26 -5.96
C ALA A 432 -27.67 -6.64 -7.13
N ASP A 433 -27.42 -5.38 -7.47
CA ASP A 433 -28.00 -4.68 -8.60
C ASP A 433 -27.05 -3.56 -9.07
N LEU A 434 -26.30 -3.86 -10.13
CA LEU A 434 -25.33 -2.94 -10.72
C LEU A 434 -25.99 -1.67 -11.31
N SER A 435 -27.31 -1.58 -11.42
CA SER A 435 -27.96 -0.32 -11.81
C SER A 435 -28.11 0.66 -10.65
N GLN A 436 -27.90 0.23 -9.41
CA GLN A 436 -28.20 0.99 -8.19
C GLN A 436 -26.94 1.43 -7.45
N CYS A 437 -26.91 2.69 -7.03
CA CYS A 437 -25.85 3.32 -6.28
C CYS A 437 -26.38 3.89 -4.95
N VAL A 438 -25.51 3.94 -3.94
CA VAL A 438 -25.82 4.61 -2.67
C VAL A 438 -25.99 6.10 -2.92
N ASP A 439 -27.17 6.64 -2.59
CA ASP A 439 -27.57 8.02 -2.82
C ASP A 439 -28.01 8.68 -1.50
N ALA A 440 -27.45 9.86 -1.19
CA ALA A 440 -27.83 10.68 -0.05
C ALA A 440 -28.58 11.95 -0.49
N TYR A 441 -29.88 11.78 -0.74
CA TYR A 441 -30.77 12.86 -1.14
C TYR A 441 -31.19 13.75 0.05
N ALA A 442 -31.10 15.07 -0.10
CA ALA A 442 -31.56 16.02 0.90
C ALA A 442 -33.06 16.30 0.73
N ALA A 443 -33.90 15.74 1.60
CA ALA A 443 -35.35 15.92 1.52
C ALA A 443 -35.81 17.32 1.98
N THR A 444 -35.04 17.98 2.85
CA THR A 444 -35.12 19.39 3.29
C THR A 444 -33.79 19.78 3.96
N SER A 445 -33.52 21.07 4.20
CA SER A 445 -32.20 21.63 4.60
C SER A 445 -31.52 21.08 5.86
N ARG A 446 -32.08 20.07 6.54
CA ARG A 446 -31.50 19.42 7.73
C ARG A 446 -31.67 17.90 7.81
N SER A 447 -32.26 17.23 6.80
CA SER A 447 -32.41 15.76 6.80
C SER A 447 -32.00 15.14 5.46
N PHE A 448 -31.09 14.17 5.52
CA PHE A 448 -30.65 13.38 4.37
C PHE A 448 -31.32 12.02 4.43
N GLN A 449 -31.92 11.62 3.32
CA GLN A 449 -32.39 10.25 3.11
C GLN A 449 -31.32 9.50 2.34
N ILE A 450 -30.77 8.45 2.95
CA ILE A 450 -29.83 7.56 2.28
C ILE A 450 -30.58 6.33 1.78
N HIS A 451 -30.43 6.01 0.50
CA HIS A 451 -31.13 4.91 -0.15
C HIS A 451 -30.33 4.41 -1.35
N MET A 452 -30.82 3.35 -1.99
CA MET A 452 -30.35 2.91 -3.30
C MET A 452 -31.11 3.66 -4.38
N TYR A 453 -30.40 4.20 -5.36
CA TYR A 453 -30.98 4.95 -6.48
C TYR A 453 -30.24 4.62 -7.79
N PRO A 454 -30.86 4.75 -8.98
CA PRO A 454 -30.17 4.57 -10.25
C PRO A 454 -28.83 5.31 -10.30
N CYS A 455 -27.78 4.60 -10.67
CA CYS A 455 -26.42 5.14 -10.76
C CYS A 455 -26.36 6.25 -11.82
N ASP A 456 -25.87 7.43 -11.42
CA ASP A 456 -25.64 8.57 -12.29
C ASP A 456 -24.29 9.20 -11.95
N ALA A 457 -23.35 9.13 -12.90
CA ALA A 457 -22.01 9.68 -12.74
C ALA A 457 -22.00 11.20 -12.52
N SER A 458 -23.06 11.93 -12.90
CA SER A 458 -23.20 13.37 -12.68
C SER A 458 -23.89 13.74 -11.36
N ASN A 459 -24.52 12.76 -10.69
CA ASN A 459 -25.28 13.02 -9.47
C ASN A 459 -24.35 13.20 -8.26
N GLY A 460 -24.32 14.43 -7.72
CA GLY A 460 -23.53 14.79 -6.54
C GLY A 460 -23.93 14.06 -5.25
N ASN A 461 -25.17 13.57 -5.15
CA ASN A 461 -25.64 12.83 -3.97
C ASN A 461 -25.12 11.38 -3.91
N GLN A 462 -24.42 10.92 -4.96
CA GLN A 462 -23.88 9.57 -5.06
C GLN A 462 -22.35 9.54 -4.89
N LYS A 463 -21.76 10.61 -4.36
CA LYS A 463 -20.30 10.79 -4.29
C LYS A 463 -19.78 10.51 -2.89
N TRP A 464 -19.00 9.44 -2.76
CA TRP A 464 -18.49 8.90 -1.50
C TRP A 464 -16.98 8.72 -1.51
N LYS A 465 -16.35 9.02 -0.38
CA LYS A 465 -14.95 8.66 -0.10
C LYS A 465 -14.91 7.60 0.99
N LEU A 466 -14.28 6.48 0.67
CA LEU A 466 -13.86 5.48 1.64
C LEU A 466 -12.49 5.88 2.20
N ASP A 467 -12.38 5.93 3.51
CA ASP A 467 -11.14 6.23 4.21
C ASP A 467 -10.85 5.07 5.17
N ASP A 468 -9.94 4.21 4.74
CA ASP A 468 -9.46 3.03 5.46
C ASP A 468 -8.54 3.39 6.64
N VAL A 469 -7.86 4.55 6.58
CA VAL A 469 -7.01 5.05 7.67
C VAL A 469 -7.86 5.53 8.85
N THR A 470 -8.95 6.24 8.58
CA THR A 470 -9.88 6.70 9.62
C THR A 470 -11.08 5.79 9.82
N HIS A 471 -11.19 4.70 9.04
CA HIS A 471 -12.34 3.79 9.02
C HIS A 471 -13.67 4.52 8.91
N ARG A 472 -13.81 5.42 7.92
CA ARG A 472 -15.02 6.24 7.72
C ARG A 472 -15.44 6.29 6.26
N VAL A 473 -16.73 6.52 6.06
CA VAL A 473 -17.34 6.79 4.75
C VAL A 473 -17.83 8.24 4.74
N PHE A 474 -17.17 9.07 3.96
CA PHE A 474 -17.47 10.50 3.82
C PHE A 474 -18.35 10.75 2.60
N HIS A 475 -19.28 11.69 2.72
CA HIS A 475 -19.96 12.25 1.57
C HIS A 475 -19.11 13.37 0.96
N LEU A 476 -18.91 13.35 -0.35
CA LEU A 476 -18.01 14.29 -1.04
C LEU A 476 -18.68 15.62 -1.38
N THR A 477 -19.98 15.62 -1.67
CA THR A 477 -20.70 16.86 -2.02
C THR A 477 -21.28 17.59 -0.81
N HIS A 478 -21.48 16.89 0.31
CA HIS A 478 -22.04 17.47 1.53
C HIS A 478 -20.90 17.63 2.53
N ALA A 479 -20.38 18.85 2.66
CA ALA A 479 -19.17 19.13 3.44
C ALA A 479 -19.32 18.65 4.89
N LYS A 480 -18.26 17.99 5.40
CA LYS A 480 -18.17 17.43 6.76
C LYS A 480 -19.23 16.40 7.11
N LYS A 481 -19.85 15.73 6.13
CA LYS A 481 -20.84 14.68 6.38
C LYS A 481 -20.24 13.27 6.26
N CYS A 482 -20.62 12.41 7.21
CA CYS A 482 -20.19 11.02 7.31
C CYS A 482 -21.41 10.10 7.43
N LEU A 483 -21.28 8.89 6.90
CA LEU A 483 -22.23 7.81 7.14
C LEU A 483 -22.22 7.43 8.63
N ASN A 484 -23.40 7.22 9.21
CA ASN A 484 -23.58 6.86 10.61
C ASN A 484 -24.63 5.77 10.77
N VAL A 485 -24.38 4.83 11.69
CA VAL A 485 -25.34 3.80 12.07
C VAL A 485 -26.29 4.32 13.13
N VAL A 486 -27.60 4.11 12.92
CA VAL A 486 -28.67 4.48 13.87
C VAL A 486 -29.44 3.25 14.30
N GLY A 487 -29.46 3.00 15.60
CA GLY A 487 -30.13 1.81 16.16
C GLY A 487 -29.50 0.51 15.63
N THR A 488 -30.33 -0.48 15.30
CA THR A 488 -29.90 -1.83 14.91
C THR A 488 -29.86 -2.08 13.41
N SER A 489 -30.48 -1.21 12.61
CA SER A 489 -30.63 -1.41 11.16
C SER A 489 -30.58 -0.12 10.33
N GLY A 490 -30.68 1.04 10.98
CA GLY A 490 -30.74 2.33 10.31
C GLY A 490 -29.37 2.86 9.93
N ILE A 491 -29.36 3.67 8.88
CA ILE A 491 -28.23 4.51 8.50
C ILE A 491 -28.70 5.93 8.30
N GLU A 492 -27.81 6.89 8.55
CA GLU A 492 -28.07 8.30 8.31
C GLU A 492 -26.79 9.02 7.90
N LEU A 493 -26.96 10.25 7.39
CA LEU A 493 -25.86 11.14 7.06
C LEU A 493 -25.82 12.29 8.08
N VAL A 494 -24.75 12.34 8.87
CA VAL A 494 -24.56 13.32 9.96
C VAL A 494 -23.20 13.99 9.85
N ASP A 495 -22.97 15.02 10.67
CA ASP A 495 -21.64 15.63 10.75
C ASP A 495 -20.60 14.62 11.22
N CYS A 496 -19.45 14.58 10.55
CA CYS A 496 -18.30 13.80 10.94
C CYS A 496 -17.81 14.27 12.30
N ILE A 497 -17.84 13.39 13.29
CA ILE A 497 -17.44 13.72 14.67
C ILE A 497 -15.92 13.63 14.75
N ASN A 498 -15.26 14.79 14.83
CA ASN A 498 -13.81 14.92 15.00
C ASN A 498 -13.50 15.32 16.45
N ASN A 499 -13.58 14.37 17.37
CA ASN A 499 -13.07 14.58 18.72
C ASN A 499 -11.59 14.16 18.71
N ASN A 500 -10.68 15.01 19.18
CA ASN A 500 -9.22 14.80 19.24
C ASN A 500 -8.75 13.58 20.09
N VAL A 501 -9.63 12.60 20.36
CA VAL A 501 -9.40 11.47 21.25
C VAL A 501 -9.90 10.11 20.68
N ALA A 502 -10.95 10.04 19.86
CA ALA A 502 -11.36 8.81 19.15
C ALA A 502 -12.58 9.04 18.22
N ILE A 503 -12.65 8.32 17.10
CA ILE A 503 -13.83 8.29 16.20
C ILE A 503 -14.94 7.45 16.84
N PRO A 504 -16.21 7.91 16.91
CA PRO A 504 -17.33 7.13 17.46
C PRO A 504 -17.58 5.83 16.70
N THR A 505 -17.92 4.75 17.41
CA THR A 505 -18.19 3.42 16.83
C THR A 505 -19.32 3.42 15.79
N THR A 506 -20.28 4.34 15.92
CA THR A 506 -21.39 4.48 14.97
C THR A 506 -20.99 5.09 13.63
N GLN A 507 -19.88 5.81 13.55
CA GLN A 507 -19.33 6.36 12.31
C GLN A 507 -18.20 5.49 11.73
N ARG A 508 -17.87 4.36 12.36
CA ARG A 508 -16.80 3.47 11.92
C ARG A 508 -17.31 2.46 10.91
N PHE A 509 -16.78 2.55 9.70
CA PHE A 509 -16.99 1.63 8.60
C PHE A 509 -15.64 1.15 8.08
N SER A 510 -15.41 -0.16 8.03
CA SER A 510 -14.14 -0.75 7.60
C SER A 510 -14.31 -1.61 6.35
N LEU A 511 -13.29 -1.62 5.49
CA LEU A 511 -13.18 -2.51 4.32
C LEU A 511 -12.64 -3.89 4.70
N ASP A 512 -11.90 -3.95 5.80
CA ASP A 512 -11.36 -5.16 6.39
C ASP A 512 -12.18 -5.56 7.62
N ARG A 513 -12.29 -6.87 7.91
CA ARG A 513 -12.70 -7.35 9.26
C ARG A 513 -11.64 -7.07 10.34
N VAL A 514 -10.59 -6.31 10.02
CA VAL A 514 -9.54 -5.93 10.95
C VAL A 514 -10.10 -4.87 11.90
N GLY A 515 -10.25 -5.24 13.16
CA GLY A 515 -10.74 -4.34 14.21
C GLY A 515 -11.80 -4.94 15.13
N GLU A 516 -12.38 -6.10 14.80
CA GLU A 516 -13.38 -6.75 15.65
C GLU A 516 -12.82 -7.94 16.42
N CYS A 517 -13.14 -7.98 17.71
CA CYS A 517 -12.98 -9.19 18.50
C CYS A 517 -14.18 -10.11 18.30
N ALA A 518 -13.89 -11.41 18.21
CA ALA A 518 -14.91 -12.46 18.20
C ALA A 518 -15.84 -12.30 19.42
N PRO A 519 -17.06 -12.87 19.39
CA PRO A 519 -17.90 -12.94 20.58
C PRO A 519 -17.11 -13.45 21.79
N VAL A 520 -17.34 -12.82 22.95
CA VAL A 520 -16.63 -13.19 24.18
C VAL A 520 -17.07 -14.57 24.66
N GLU A 521 -16.09 -15.40 25.01
CA GLU A 521 -16.27 -16.71 25.65
C GLU A 521 -16.19 -16.52 27.17
N GLN A 522 -17.32 -16.65 27.86
CA GLN A 522 -17.40 -16.53 29.33
C GLN A 522 -16.92 -17.80 30.03
N ASN A 523 -16.23 -17.61 31.15
CA ASN A 523 -15.61 -18.67 31.96
C ASN A 523 -14.62 -19.53 31.16
N VAL A 524 -14.00 -18.95 30.13
CA VAL A 524 -13.00 -19.61 29.30
C VAL A 524 -11.68 -18.89 29.42
N ASN A 525 -10.61 -19.66 29.60
CA ASN A 525 -9.24 -19.18 29.54
C ASN A 525 -8.53 -19.70 28.30
N PHE A 526 -7.88 -18.80 27.56
CA PHE A 526 -6.91 -19.20 26.56
C PHE A 526 -5.57 -19.39 27.25
N HIS A 527 -5.20 -20.65 27.49
CA HIS A 527 -4.06 -21.01 28.32
C HIS A 527 -2.73 -20.84 27.56
N GLY A 528 -1.78 -20.11 28.15
CA GLY A 528 -0.45 -19.90 27.60
C GLY A 528 -0.41 -18.93 26.40
N GLN A 529 0.70 -18.98 25.65
CA GLN A 529 0.98 -18.13 24.49
C GLN A 529 0.91 -16.63 24.77
N ASP A 530 1.14 -16.24 26.03
CA ASP A 530 1.15 -14.86 26.49
C ASP A 530 2.26 -14.06 25.83
N ILE A 531 1.89 -12.85 25.39
CA ILE A 531 2.82 -11.86 24.85
C ILE A 531 3.19 -10.90 25.99
N PHE A 532 2.17 -10.27 26.59
CA PHE A 532 2.26 -9.41 27.77
C PHE A 532 0.84 -9.15 28.32
N ALA A 533 0.76 -8.56 29.51
CA ALA A 533 -0.50 -8.18 30.14
C ALA A 533 -0.62 -6.66 30.21
N VAL A 534 -1.82 -6.14 29.93
CA VAL A 534 -2.19 -4.73 30.12
C VAL A 534 -3.33 -4.60 31.11
N ASP A 535 -3.48 -3.44 31.72
CA ASP A 535 -4.62 -3.16 32.59
C ASP A 535 -5.89 -2.99 31.75
N GLY A 536 -7.01 -3.53 32.25
CA GLY A 536 -8.32 -3.40 31.62
C GLY A 536 -9.39 -3.71 32.65
N ALA A 537 -10.23 -2.74 33.00
CA ALA A 537 -11.21 -2.91 34.07
C ALA A 537 -12.27 -3.95 33.69
N VAL A 538 -12.63 -4.02 32.40
CA VAL A 538 -13.63 -4.95 31.86
C VAL A 538 -13.12 -5.69 30.61
N PRO A 539 -13.69 -6.84 30.24
CA PRO A 539 -13.23 -7.62 29.09
C PRO A 539 -13.26 -6.87 27.74
N ALA A 540 -14.12 -5.85 27.61
CA ALA A 540 -14.19 -5.00 26.42
C ALA A 540 -12.91 -4.17 26.21
N ASP A 541 -12.18 -3.86 27.28
CA ASP A 541 -10.95 -3.06 27.23
C ASP A 541 -9.79 -3.81 26.55
N CYS A 542 -9.88 -5.14 26.45
CA CYS A 542 -8.79 -5.98 25.96
C CYS A 542 -8.68 -6.06 24.44
N CYS A 543 -9.74 -5.73 23.72
CA CYS A 543 -9.79 -5.88 22.27
C CYS A 543 -8.83 -4.94 21.55
N ALA A 544 -8.87 -3.64 21.88
CA ALA A 544 -8.05 -2.64 21.22
C ALA A 544 -6.53 -2.84 21.44
N PRO A 545 -6.05 -3.13 22.66
CA PRO A 545 -4.64 -3.48 22.89
C PRO A 545 -4.19 -4.72 22.11
N CYS A 546 -5.02 -5.76 22.02
CA CYS A 546 -4.70 -6.93 21.22
C CYS A 546 -4.69 -6.61 19.72
N GLN A 547 -5.63 -5.80 19.24
CA GLN A 547 -5.65 -5.35 17.84
C GLN A 547 -4.36 -4.59 17.50
N ALA A 548 -3.95 -3.66 18.35
CA ALA A 548 -2.74 -2.86 18.18
C ALA A 548 -1.44 -3.69 18.18
N HIS A 549 -1.42 -4.85 18.82
CA HIS A 549 -0.21 -5.67 18.92
C HIS A 549 -0.10 -6.70 17.78
N PRO A 550 0.90 -6.63 16.87
CA PRO A 550 0.97 -7.47 15.67
C PRO A 550 0.91 -8.98 15.96
N ALA A 551 1.63 -9.45 16.98
CA ALA A 551 1.64 -10.87 17.34
C ALA A 551 0.38 -11.33 18.09
N CYS A 552 -0.51 -10.43 18.52
CA CYS A 552 -1.70 -10.81 19.28
C CYS A 552 -2.83 -11.27 18.37
N HIS A 553 -3.45 -12.39 18.71
CA HIS A 553 -4.60 -12.97 18.04
C HIS A 553 -5.72 -13.36 19.01
N ALA A 554 -5.47 -13.36 20.32
CA ALA A 554 -6.49 -13.61 21.32
C ALA A 554 -6.15 -12.92 22.63
N TYR A 555 -7.12 -12.80 23.52
CA TYR A 555 -6.87 -12.36 24.89
C TYR A 555 -7.72 -13.15 25.89
N THR A 556 -7.28 -13.13 27.15
CA THR A 556 -8.08 -13.51 28.30
C THR A 556 -8.10 -12.36 29.30
N HIS A 557 -9.27 -11.94 29.74
CA HIS A 557 -9.48 -10.98 30.80
C HIS A 557 -9.72 -11.69 32.13
N SER A 558 -9.00 -11.28 33.18
CA SER A 558 -9.21 -11.75 34.55
C SER A 558 -8.65 -10.76 35.56
N ASN A 559 -9.37 -10.51 36.67
CA ASN A 559 -8.95 -9.64 37.77
C ASN A 559 -8.47 -8.24 37.34
N GLY A 560 -9.17 -7.61 36.39
CA GLY A 560 -8.83 -6.26 35.91
C GLY A 560 -7.61 -6.20 34.99
N ARG A 561 -7.17 -7.33 34.44
CA ARG A 561 -6.04 -7.42 33.50
C ARG A 561 -6.42 -8.15 32.23
N CYS A 562 -5.88 -7.68 31.11
CA CYS A 562 -5.96 -8.29 29.79
C CYS A 562 -4.65 -9.01 29.48
N TYR A 563 -4.69 -10.33 29.41
CA TYR A 563 -3.57 -11.18 29.00
C TYR A 563 -3.62 -11.36 27.49
N LEU A 564 -2.74 -10.69 26.76
CA LEU A 564 -2.68 -10.70 25.30
C LEU A 564 -1.88 -11.90 24.80
N LYS A 565 -2.41 -12.62 23.80
CA LYS A 565 -1.94 -13.95 23.43
C LYS A 565 -1.74 -14.11 21.93
N LYS A 566 -0.73 -14.90 21.56
CA LYS A 566 -0.40 -15.20 20.15
C LYS A 566 -1.43 -16.10 19.47
N LEU A 567 -2.06 -16.98 20.23
CA LEU A 567 -2.98 -18.01 19.73
C LEU A 567 -4.18 -18.15 20.67
N ARG A 568 -5.29 -18.65 20.10
CA ARG A 568 -6.43 -19.15 20.86
C ARG A 568 -6.18 -20.60 21.26
N GLN A 569 -5.52 -20.83 22.39
CA GLN A 569 -5.20 -22.17 22.87
C GLN A 569 -6.06 -22.57 24.06
N ILE A 570 -6.80 -23.68 23.95
CA ILE A 570 -7.57 -24.27 25.06
C ILE A 570 -6.94 -25.60 25.45
N ASN A 571 -6.55 -25.74 26.73
CA ASN A 571 -6.08 -27.00 27.29
C ASN A 571 -7.17 -27.61 28.20
N GLY A 572 -7.40 -28.92 28.12
CA GLY A 572 -8.43 -29.59 28.91
C GLY A 572 -9.83 -29.03 28.64
N THR A 573 -10.61 -28.74 29.70
CA THR A 573 -11.96 -28.16 29.55
C THR A 573 -11.96 -26.66 29.26
N GLY A 574 -10.82 -25.97 29.38
CA GLY A 574 -10.73 -24.51 29.21
C GLY A 574 -11.49 -23.68 30.24
N LEU A 575 -12.20 -24.33 31.16
CA LEU A 575 -13.15 -23.71 32.07
C LEU A 575 -12.40 -23.02 33.21
N TRP A 576 -12.50 -21.70 33.29
CA TRP A 576 -11.97 -20.92 34.41
C TRP A 576 -13.01 -19.89 34.85
N PRO A 577 -13.76 -20.15 35.94
CA PRO A 577 -14.79 -19.25 36.41
C PRO A 577 -14.26 -17.83 36.64
N GLY A 578 -14.91 -16.83 36.04
CA GLY A 578 -14.51 -15.41 36.12
C GLY A 578 -13.54 -14.93 35.03
N ALA A 579 -12.97 -15.83 34.22
CA ALA A 579 -12.19 -15.43 33.05
C ALA A 579 -13.12 -15.15 31.85
N THR A 580 -12.81 -14.13 31.06
CA THR A 580 -13.52 -13.84 29.81
C THR A 580 -12.53 -13.72 28.66
N SER A 581 -12.68 -14.52 27.60
CA SER A 581 -11.70 -14.56 26.50
C SER A 581 -12.33 -14.21 25.16
N ALA A 582 -11.54 -13.71 24.21
CA ALA A 582 -11.98 -13.58 22.82
C ALA A 582 -10.80 -13.65 21.85
N ALA A 583 -11.05 -14.24 20.68
CA ALA A 583 -10.13 -14.15 19.54
C ALA A 583 -10.25 -12.78 18.87
N VAL A 584 -9.21 -12.38 18.16
CA VAL A 584 -9.07 -11.07 17.53
C VAL A 584 -8.89 -11.29 16.04
N GLN A 585 -9.87 -10.82 15.26
CA GLN A 585 -9.89 -11.03 13.82
C GLN A 585 -8.90 -10.08 13.16
N LYS A 586 -7.94 -10.67 12.43
CA LYS A 586 -6.83 -9.99 11.77
C LYS A 586 -6.54 -10.52 10.37
N CYS A 587 -7.48 -11.28 9.81
CA CYS A 587 -7.43 -11.80 8.46
C CYS A 587 -8.72 -11.41 7.75
N ALA A 588 -8.76 -11.64 6.44
CA ALA A 588 -9.94 -11.44 5.64
C ALA A 588 -11.06 -12.39 6.11
N PRO A 589 -12.33 -12.08 5.79
CA PRO A 589 -13.45 -12.97 6.06
C PRO A 589 -13.19 -14.39 5.56
N LEU A 590 -13.59 -15.39 6.36
CA LEU A 590 -13.55 -16.80 5.96
C LEU A 590 -14.46 -17.06 4.76
N GLN A 591 -13.88 -17.58 3.68
CA GLN A 591 -14.52 -18.09 2.48
C GLN A 591 -14.84 -19.57 2.66
N ARG A 592 -16.10 -19.88 2.98
CA ARG A 592 -16.57 -21.28 3.08
C ARG A 592 -16.79 -21.89 1.70
N ALA A 593 -16.78 -23.22 1.63
CA ALA A 593 -16.88 -24.00 0.40
C ALA A 593 -15.74 -23.73 -0.61
N SER A 594 -14.64 -23.14 -0.14
CA SER A 594 -13.51 -22.71 -0.98
C SER A 594 -12.24 -23.37 -0.48
N ASP A 595 -11.59 -24.13 -1.36
CA ASP A 595 -10.24 -24.67 -1.18
C ASP A 595 -9.27 -23.86 -2.05
N PHE A 596 -8.27 -23.24 -1.45
CA PHE A 596 -7.18 -22.60 -2.18
C PHE A 596 -6.16 -23.68 -2.54
N SER A 597 -6.38 -24.38 -3.65
CA SER A 597 -5.56 -25.53 -4.04
C SER A 597 -4.13 -25.10 -4.39
N GLY A 598 -3.13 -25.78 -3.81
CA GLY A 598 -1.71 -25.52 -4.00
C GLY A 598 -1.14 -24.44 -3.08
N ASN A 599 0.10 -24.01 -3.38
CA ASN A 599 0.87 -22.99 -2.65
C ASN A 599 1.09 -23.29 -1.16
N ASP A 600 1.07 -24.56 -0.74
CA ASP A 600 1.23 -24.94 0.66
C ASP A 600 2.66 -24.69 1.18
N VAL A 601 2.77 -23.86 2.21
CA VAL A 601 4.01 -23.58 2.96
C VAL A 601 4.09 -24.33 4.29
N GLY A 602 3.04 -25.07 4.62
CA GLY A 602 2.98 -25.92 5.80
C GLY A 602 1.55 -26.27 6.18
N SER A 603 1.41 -27.06 7.23
CA SER A 603 0.09 -27.38 7.79
C SER A 603 0.15 -27.45 9.30
N VAL A 604 -0.94 -27.07 9.96
CA VAL A 604 -1.06 -27.13 11.41
C VAL A 604 -2.46 -27.60 11.80
N VAL A 605 -2.55 -28.40 12.85
CA VAL A 605 -3.84 -28.82 13.41
C VAL A 605 -4.49 -27.61 14.08
N ALA A 606 -5.74 -27.33 13.71
CA ALA A 606 -6.52 -26.28 14.32
C ALA A 606 -7.98 -26.72 14.47
N PRO A 607 -8.56 -26.61 15.69
CA PRO A 607 -9.94 -27.05 15.93
C PRO A 607 -10.98 -26.27 15.13
N ARG A 608 -10.68 -25.01 14.75
CA ARG A 608 -11.57 -24.12 14.01
C ARG A 608 -10.84 -23.42 12.87
N ALA A 609 -11.57 -23.07 11.80
CA ALA A 609 -10.99 -22.35 10.67
C ALA A 609 -10.52 -20.93 11.05
N GLU A 610 -11.16 -20.30 12.04
CA GLU A 610 -10.79 -19.00 12.58
C GLU A 610 -9.40 -19.02 13.22
N ASP A 611 -9.00 -20.16 13.80
CA ASP A 611 -7.70 -20.32 14.46
C ASP A 611 -6.54 -20.32 13.43
N CYS A 612 -6.82 -20.62 12.15
CA CYS A 612 -5.82 -20.64 11.08
C CYS A 612 -5.21 -19.27 10.80
N CYS A 613 -5.97 -18.19 11.00
CA CYS A 613 -5.46 -16.84 10.82
C CYS A 613 -4.25 -16.59 11.74
N ALA A 614 -4.34 -17.03 12.99
CA ALA A 614 -3.27 -16.93 13.97
C ALA A 614 -2.01 -17.66 13.50
N HIS A 615 -2.19 -18.90 13.05
CA HIS A 615 -1.09 -19.74 12.61
C HIS A 615 -0.44 -19.25 11.32
N CYS A 616 -1.26 -18.78 10.37
CA CYS A 616 -0.77 -18.17 9.14
C CYS A 616 0.00 -16.89 9.46
N ARG A 617 -0.49 -16.02 10.35
CA ARG A 617 0.21 -14.81 10.78
C ARG A 617 1.49 -15.05 11.59
N LEU A 618 1.66 -16.23 12.18
CA LEU A 618 2.90 -16.64 12.83
C LEU A 618 3.91 -17.29 11.86
N ASN A 619 3.46 -17.65 10.66
CA ASN A 619 4.31 -18.19 9.60
C ASN A 619 4.56 -17.11 8.56
N VAL A 620 5.79 -16.61 8.50
CA VAL A 620 6.17 -15.46 7.65
C VAL A 620 5.90 -15.70 6.16
N ASN A 621 5.87 -16.96 5.74
CA ASN A 621 5.63 -17.37 4.35
C ASN A 621 4.14 -17.62 4.06
N CYS A 622 3.24 -17.38 5.01
CA CYS A 622 1.82 -17.67 4.87
C CYS A 622 1.00 -16.40 4.63
N LEU A 623 0.43 -16.29 3.43
CA LEU A 623 -0.43 -15.19 2.99
C LEU A 623 -1.90 -15.59 2.85
N ALA A 624 -2.19 -16.89 2.89
CA ALA A 624 -3.54 -17.43 2.90
C ALA A 624 -3.57 -18.79 3.60
N PHE A 625 -4.75 -19.28 3.94
CA PHE A 625 -4.89 -20.65 4.43
C PHE A 625 -6.15 -21.29 3.88
N THR A 626 -6.15 -22.61 3.85
CA THR A 626 -7.36 -23.42 3.71
C THR A 626 -7.47 -24.34 4.90
N TRP A 627 -8.61 -24.29 5.59
CA TRP A 627 -8.95 -25.20 6.65
C TRP A 627 -9.85 -26.32 6.13
N VAL A 628 -9.42 -27.58 6.29
CA VAL A 628 -10.21 -28.77 5.96
C VAL A 628 -9.98 -29.82 7.04
N GLY A 629 -11.05 -30.38 7.60
CA GLY A 629 -10.98 -31.56 8.48
C GLY A 629 -10.16 -31.35 9.76
N GLY A 630 -10.15 -30.14 10.33
CA GLY A 630 -9.37 -29.83 11.54
C GLY A 630 -7.91 -29.46 11.29
N VAL A 631 -7.51 -29.24 10.03
CA VAL A 631 -6.15 -28.86 9.66
C VAL A 631 -6.18 -27.56 8.85
N CYS A 632 -5.35 -26.59 9.25
CA CYS A 632 -5.02 -25.42 8.44
C CYS A 632 -3.85 -25.75 7.53
N TYR A 633 -4.11 -25.77 6.23
CA TYR A 633 -3.10 -25.75 5.19
C TYR A 633 -2.69 -24.28 4.98
N LEU A 634 -1.50 -23.94 5.43
CA LEU A 634 -0.91 -22.60 5.37
C LEU A 634 -0.32 -22.41 3.98
N LYS A 635 -0.56 -21.26 3.33
CA LYS A 635 -0.27 -21.06 1.92
C LYS A 635 0.48 -19.76 1.67
N SER A 636 1.43 -19.78 0.75
CA SER A 636 2.15 -18.58 0.28
C SER A 636 1.30 -17.62 -0.54
N GLY A 637 0.03 -17.97 -0.81
CA GLY A 637 -0.93 -17.12 -1.52
C GLY A 637 -2.21 -17.89 -1.83
N VAL A 638 -3.20 -17.19 -2.39
CA VAL A 638 -4.42 -17.82 -2.90
C VAL A 638 -4.07 -18.62 -4.15
N GLY A 639 -4.13 -19.95 -4.06
CA GLY A 639 -4.02 -20.86 -5.21
C GLY A 639 -5.29 -20.91 -6.05
N THR A 640 -5.44 -21.95 -6.87
CA THR A 640 -6.68 -22.15 -7.64
C THR A 640 -7.84 -22.43 -6.69
N ILE A 641 -8.91 -21.64 -6.77
CA ILE A 641 -10.08 -21.84 -5.90
C ILE A 641 -10.90 -23.01 -6.43
N VAL A 642 -10.90 -24.11 -5.69
CA VAL A 642 -11.72 -25.30 -5.96
C VAL A 642 -12.92 -25.27 -5.03
N ILE A 643 -14.12 -25.50 -5.57
CA ILE A 643 -15.33 -25.62 -4.75
C ILE A 643 -15.24 -26.93 -3.96
N ASN A 644 -15.12 -26.82 -2.64
CA ASN A 644 -15.08 -27.94 -1.72
C ASN A 644 -15.91 -27.59 -0.49
N SER A 645 -17.08 -28.19 -0.33
CA SER A 645 -18.04 -27.89 0.74
C SER A 645 -17.52 -28.11 2.16
N ARG A 646 -16.37 -28.79 2.33
CA ARG A 646 -15.70 -29.03 3.62
C ARG A 646 -14.50 -28.11 3.86
N ALA A 647 -14.16 -27.25 2.90
CA ALA A 647 -13.05 -26.33 2.97
C ALA A 647 -13.49 -24.92 3.34
N THR A 648 -12.71 -24.26 4.20
CA THR A 648 -12.89 -22.86 4.57
C THR A 648 -11.55 -22.14 4.46
N SER A 649 -11.46 -21.12 3.63
CA SER A 649 -10.20 -20.45 3.31
C SER A 649 -10.24 -18.96 3.62
N ALA A 650 -9.10 -18.32 3.86
CA ALA A 650 -9.01 -16.87 3.98
C ALA A 650 -7.60 -16.37 3.69
N THR A 651 -7.49 -15.11 3.30
CA THR A 651 -6.22 -14.40 3.14
C THR A 651 -5.83 -13.70 4.44
N VAL A 652 -4.53 -13.62 4.70
CA VAL A 652 -3.97 -12.80 5.76
C VAL A 652 -3.91 -11.35 5.28
N VAL A 653 -4.25 -10.43 6.18
CA VAL A 653 -4.38 -8.99 5.95
C VAL A 653 -3.39 -8.24 6.82
#